data_AF-A0A8H8XTG1-F1
#
_entry.id   AF-A0A8H8XTG1-F1
#
_cell.length_a   1.000
_cell.length_b   1.000
_cell.length_c   1.000
_cell.angle_alpha   90.00
_cell.angle_beta   90.00
_cell.angle_gamma   90.00
#
_symmetry.space_group_name_H-M   'P 1'
#
loop_
_entity.id
_entity.type
_entity.pdbx_description
1 polymer ?
#
loop_
_entity_poly.entity_id
_entity_poly.type
_entity_poly.pdbx_seq_one_letter_code
_entity_poly.pdbx_strand_id
1 'polypeptide(L)'
;MNSRQGFEHRANMQVIMLSEVAQEFSEPERLRLQISARVMKKPLDIGSWAYSVRGKNGSVNDDRGTPVVRESFVESRREFIVRVLNSFVGQRDTTVLVRFRLLEYFIDWLNLNGYREVFVSETDAQRAYRDYTSHLNRQIAHQRWKTASAVNAQSQVATIIGLLYPESSHYILAGAVSIRRERGSAAASPAHVDLYRDVCLAIAQQLSDFVLNNMPYPWVVKIRDYEVVLFPSRVGAVGPFKESPLSYHAGERRIATTEEYYAACDRLARKRPFKSEVALTLESTRANLQAANEDSRHWHRLNAAGLAAKSYAALFLMITGATPTEFAQFSYSDALEVEKSPIRKELSAVKFRAGGKSTIYNIGRDTGLPLLKQYLKLREWILDGVKHEYLFFTMPEFNQLRSSKRVFSELHVTQAITTLHRSISGVFLDPKVPRLSPRKMRKYKSNGMHTAGLSPSDVAVSLNHTEAVNLSTYADATPEQLEAEFGQFWQAIRHAAHVVRERSQAAMGADIATAAGHCDGFNQPIPVDDFGTVAIEPNCRTQYGCLYCEHYICHSDEEDIHKLLSLQYVINAVRKSASDATHVEALYKELSIRIEFILDVLGERSDVVKHLVEAIRVKVLKYGELTAFWEARLSRYEKMGVIF
;
A
#
# COMPACT_ATOMS: atom_id res chain seq x y z
N MET A 1 45.15 19.53 24.12
CA MET A 1 45.46 20.74 24.92
C MET A 1 44.37 21.75 24.60
N ASN A 2 43.61 22.39 25.49
CA ASN A 2 43.41 22.43 26.94
C ASN A 2 41.94 22.91 27.02
N SER A 3 41.01 22.27 27.72
CA SER A 3 40.81 22.43 29.16
C SER A 3 39.85 21.34 29.64
N ARG A 4 39.95 20.93 30.92
CA ARG A 4 38.90 20.15 31.58
C ARG A 4 37.61 20.99 31.52
N GLN A 5 36.75 20.76 30.53
CA GLN A 5 35.39 21.29 30.58
C GLN A 5 34.76 20.72 31.85
N GLY A 6 34.41 21.61 32.79
CA GLY A 6 33.86 21.27 34.11
C GLY A 6 32.46 20.68 34.00
N PHE A 7 32.35 19.51 33.39
CA PHE A 7 31.09 18.81 33.25
C PHE A 7 30.60 18.34 34.61
N GLU A 8 29.40 18.74 34.97
CA GLU A 8 28.75 18.36 36.21
C GLU A 8 27.28 18.00 36.00
N HIS A 9 26.74 17.19 36.90
CA HIS A 9 25.32 16.89 36.93
C HIS A 9 24.57 18.01 37.64
N ARG A 10 23.42 18.42 37.09
CA ARG A 10 22.57 19.45 37.70
C ARG A 10 22.04 18.97 39.05
N ALA A 11 22.12 19.84 40.06
CA ALA A 11 21.49 19.60 41.36
C ALA A 11 19.98 19.87 41.31
N ASN A 12 19.22 19.26 42.22
CA ASN A 12 17.78 19.51 42.41
C ASN A 12 16.92 19.29 41.14
N MET A 13 17.23 18.27 40.34
CA MET A 13 16.42 17.93 39.17
C MET A 13 15.07 17.33 39.60
N GLN A 14 13.99 17.80 38.98
CA GLN A 14 12.64 17.31 39.20
C GLN A 14 12.22 16.36 38.06
N VAL A 15 11.70 15.18 38.42
CA VAL A 15 11.10 14.25 37.44
C VAL A 15 9.60 14.50 37.39
N ILE A 16 9.10 14.80 36.20
CA ILE A 16 7.67 15.00 35.92
C ILE A 16 7.14 13.89 35.03
N MET A 17 5.87 13.55 35.17
CA MET A 17 5.14 12.60 34.34
C MET A 17 4.53 13.29 33.13
N LEU A 18 4.21 12.51 32.09
CA LEU A 18 3.57 13.05 30.89
C LEU A 18 2.22 13.73 31.17
N SER A 19 1.51 13.36 32.23
CA SER A 19 0.27 14.02 32.68
C SER A 19 0.49 15.41 33.28
N GLU A 20 1.71 15.74 33.68
CA GLU A 20 2.06 16.96 34.41
C GLU A 20 2.65 18.04 33.48
N VAL A 21 2.84 17.74 32.20
CA VAL A 21 3.54 18.63 31.24
C VAL A 21 2.82 19.95 30.95
N ALA A 22 1.54 20.08 31.33
CA ALA A 22 0.76 21.31 31.18
C ALA A 22 0.83 22.24 32.41
N GLN A 23 1.56 21.85 33.45
CA GLN A 23 1.79 22.70 34.62
C GLN A 23 2.78 23.83 34.27
N GLU A 24 2.70 24.94 34.99
CA GLU A 24 3.67 26.03 34.87
C GLU A 24 4.96 25.67 35.63
N PHE A 25 6.10 25.81 34.95
CA PHE A 25 7.41 25.51 35.52
C PHE A 25 8.30 26.75 35.46
N SER A 26 8.71 27.26 36.63
CA SER A 26 9.57 28.44 36.74
C SER A 26 11.05 28.16 36.40
N GLU A 27 11.51 26.92 36.61
CA GLU A 27 12.90 26.48 36.34
C GLU A 27 12.91 25.25 35.42
N PRO A 28 12.47 25.37 34.15
CA PRO A 28 12.33 24.24 33.22
C PRO A 28 13.67 23.55 32.90
N GLU A 29 14.81 24.23 33.12
CA GLU A 29 16.15 23.65 32.99
C GLU A 29 16.48 22.55 34.02
N ARG A 30 15.67 22.41 35.08
CA ARG A 30 15.80 21.37 36.10
C ARG A 30 14.91 20.14 35.84
N LEU A 31 14.11 20.16 34.77
CA LEU A 31 13.10 19.13 34.53
C LEU A 31 13.65 17.90 33.79
N ARG A 32 13.07 16.75 34.13
CA ARG A 32 13.22 15.48 33.42
C ARG A 32 11.84 14.85 33.23
N LEU A 33 11.54 14.43 32.02
CA LEU A 33 10.24 13.87 31.65
C LEU A 33 10.26 12.33 31.70
N GLN A 34 9.50 11.75 32.62
CA GLN A 34 9.26 10.32 32.66
C GLN A 34 8.05 9.96 31.78
N ILE A 35 8.32 9.14 30.76
CA ILE A 35 7.30 8.45 29.97
C ILE A 35 7.07 7.05 30.54
N SER A 36 6.11 6.28 30.00
CA SER A 36 5.86 4.91 30.44
C SER A 36 7.16 4.08 30.54
N ALA A 37 7.38 3.45 31.70
CA ALA A 37 8.54 2.60 31.96
C ALA A 37 8.64 1.39 31.00
N ARG A 38 7.53 1.02 30.35
CA ARG A 38 7.49 0.00 29.28
C ARG A 38 8.18 0.49 28.00
N VAL A 39 8.17 1.80 27.75
CA VAL A 39 8.79 2.43 26.59
C VAL A 39 10.23 2.82 26.90
N MET A 40 10.47 3.51 28.01
CA MET A 40 11.80 3.89 28.45
C MET A 40 11.87 3.96 29.98
N LYS A 41 12.76 3.16 30.58
CA LYS A 41 12.92 3.12 32.04
C LYS A 41 13.48 4.43 32.61
N LYS A 42 14.39 5.06 31.88
CA LYS A 42 15.07 6.30 32.28
C LYS A 42 14.23 7.54 31.91
N PRO A 43 14.10 8.55 32.78
CA PRO A 43 13.53 9.85 32.43
C PRO A 43 14.34 10.58 31.34
N LEU A 44 13.61 11.17 30.37
CA LEU A 44 14.13 12.02 29.31
C LEU A 44 14.55 13.37 29.87
N ASP A 45 15.82 13.72 29.69
CA ASP A 45 16.38 14.90 30.34
C ASP A 45 16.25 16.17 29.49
N ILE A 46 15.02 16.68 29.46
CA ILE A 46 14.64 17.85 28.66
C ILE A 46 15.28 19.15 29.15
N GLY A 47 15.46 19.31 30.46
CA GLY A 47 16.08 20.50 31.03
C GLY A 47 17.52 20.73 30.56
N SER A 48 18.21 19.67 30.13
CA SER A 48 19.59 19.79 29.60
C SER A 48 19.69 20.62 28.32
N TRP A 49 18.58 20.84 27.62
CA TRP A 49 18.56 21.64 26.39
C TRP A 49 18.80 23.12 26.64
N ALA A 50 18.64 23.60 27.88
CA ALA A 50 18.96 24.97 28.29
C ALA A 50 20.47 25.28 28.27
N TYR A 51 21.33 24.29 28.03
CA TYR A 51 22.79 24.45 28.07
C TYR A 51 23.40 24.24 26.69
N SER A 52 24.34 25.13 26.32
CA SER A 52 25.04 25.09 25.03
C SER A 52 26.21 24.10 25.01
N VAL A 53 26.73 23.70 26.18
CA VAL A 53 27.80 22.69 26.30
C VAL A 53 27.28 21.52 27.12
N ARG A 54 26.96 20.43 26.43
CA ARG A 54 26.41 19.18 26.99
C ARG A 54 27.40 18.04 26.81
N GLY A 55 27.60 17.26 27.87
CA GLY A 55 28.43 16.05 27.86
C GLY A 55 27.62 14.80 27.53
N LYS A 56 28.27 13.64 27.61
CA LYS A 56 27.61 12.33 27.48
C LYS A 56 27.70 11.59 28.80
N ASN A 57 26.62 10.88 29.13
CA ASN A 57 26.64 9.94 30.25
C ASN A 57 27.63 8.81 29.97
N GLY A 58 28.39 8.40 30.99
CA GLY A 58 29.39 7.34 30.86
C GLY A 58 28.79 5.95 30.61
N SER A 59 27.50 5.77 30.89
CA SER A 59 26.74 4.54 30.64
C SER A 59 25.32 4.84 30.19
N VAL A 60 24.75 3.93 29.39
CA VAL A 60 23.34 3.98 28.97
C VAL A 60 22.39 3.83 30.17
N ASN A 61 22.86 3.19 31.25
CA ASN A 61 22.09 2.99 32.49
C ASN A 61 22.26 4.13 33.51
N ASP A 62 23.12 5.12 33.23
CA ASP A 62 23.33 6.24 34.14
C ASP A 62 22.08 7.13 34.16
N ASP A 63 21.43 7.23 35.32
CA ASP A 63 20.18 7.96 35.50
C ASP A 63 20.36 9.35 36.13
N ARG A 64 21.59 9.88 36.19
CA ARG A 64 21.86 11.19 36.83
C ARG A 64 21.58 12.40 35.93
N GLY A 65 20.92 12.19 34.78
CA GLY A 65 20.76 13.22 33.77
C GLY A 65 22.06 13.54 33.01
N THR A 66 21.93 14.25 31.89
CA THR A 66 23.02 14.69 31.02
C THR A 66 23.90 15.69 31.76
N PRO A 67 25.23 15.44 31.84
CA PRO A 67 26.15 16.39 32.43
C PRO A 67 26.30 17.63 31.55
N VAL A 68 26.43 18.80 32.16
CA VAL A 68 26.51 20.11 31.47
C VAL A 68 27.62 20.96 32.08
N VAL A 69 28.07 21.98 31.36
CA VAL A 69 28.89 23.07 31.93
C VAL A 69 27.95 24.18 32.39
N ARG A 70 27.91 24.52 33.68
CA ARG A 70 26.92 25.45 34.24
C ARG A 70 26.94 26.83 33.59
N GLU A 71 28.14 27.33 33.27
CA GLU A 71 28.35 28.63 32.63
C GLU A 71 27.84 28.67 31.18
N SER A 72 27.50 27.52 30.60
CA SER A 72 26.95 27.42 29.25
C SER A 72 25.42 27.56 29.18
N PHE A 73 24.79 27.93 30.29
CA PHE A 73 23.35 28.18 30.41
C PHE A 73 22.88 29.29 29.45
N VAL A 74 21.74 29.07 28.81
CA VAL A 74 21.12 29.96 27.82
C VAL A 74 19.67 30.19 28.24
N GLU A 75 19.39 31.36 28.81
CA GLU A 75 18.09 31.67 29.41
C GLU A 75 16.94 31.64 28.39
N SER A 76 17.17 32.09 27.17
CA SER A 76 16.16 32.10 26.09
C SER A 76 15.61 30.71 25.73
N ARG A 77 16.32 29.63 26.11
CA ARG A 77 15.88 28.26 25.87
C ARG A 77 14.86 27.74 26.88
N ARG A 78 14.61 28.46 27.98
CA ARG A 78 13.54 28.11 28.93
C ARG A 78 12.18 28.07 28.24
N GLU A 79 11.87 29.10 27.47
CA GLU A 79 10.60 29.19 26.72
C GLU A 79 10.47 28.05 25.69
N PHE A 80 11.56 27.72 25.00
CA PHE A 80 11.61 26.55 24.10
C PHE A 80 11.24 25.25 24.82
N ILE A 81 11.80 24.99 26.01
CA ILE A 81 11.51 23.77 26.78
C ILE A 81 10.03 23.73 27.17
N VAL A 82 9.48 24.84 27.66
CA VAL A 82 8.07 24.93 28.06
C VAL A 82 7.13 24.68 26.87
N ARG A 83 7.39 25.30 25.71
CA ARG A 83 6.60 25.08 24.49
C ARG A 83 6.68 23.63 24.00
N VAL A 84 7.84 22.99 24.09
CA VAL A 84 7.98 21.57 23.75
C VAL A 84 7.16 20.70 24.70
N LEU A 85 7.23 20.93 26.02
CA LEU A 85 6.45 20.18 27.02
C LEU A 85 4.95 20.29 26.77
N ASN A 86 4.45 21.51 26.58
CA ASN A 86 3.04 21.76 26.25
C ASN A 86 2.62 21.04 24.95
N SER A 87 3.54 20.91 23.98
CA SER A 87 3.25 20.19 22.74
C SER A 87 3.11 18.68 22.91
N PHE A 88 3.46 18.10 24.08
CA PHE A 88 3.32 16.67 24.35
C PHE A 88 1.96 16.26 24.92
N VAL A 89 1.10 17.21 25.30
CA VAL A 89 -0.24 16.93 25.83
C VAL A 89 -1.03 16.03 24.88
N GLY A 90 -1.63 14.96 25.42
CA GLY A 90 -2.45 14.00 24.68
C GLY A 90 -1.68 13.08 23.73
N GLN A 91 -0.35 13.12 23.69
CA GLN A 91 0.46 12.26 22.82
C GLN A 91 0.80 10.92 23.47
N ARG A 92 1.01 9.90 22.63
CA ARG A 92 1.50 8.58 23.08
C ARG A 92 2.96 8.68 23.52
N ASP A 93 3.35 7.92 24.55
CA ASP A 93 4.73 7.86 25.06
C ASP A 93 5.78 7.61 23.95
N THR A 94 5.47 6.72 23.00
CA THR A 94 6.36 6.42 21.88
C THR A 94 6.52 7.59 20.91
N THR A 95 5.46 8.38 20.71
CA THR A 95 5.52 9.61 19.91
C THR A 95 6.39 10.66 20.61
N VAL A 96 6.18 10.85 21.92
CA VAL A 96 6.98 11.77 22.74
C VAL A 96 8.47 11.42 22.68
N LEU A 97 8.81 10.13 22.84
CA LEU A 97 10.19 9.67 22.74
C LEU A 97 10.84 9.99 21.38
N VAL A 98 10.11 9.77 20.28
CA VAL A 98 10.63 10.07 18.94
C VAL A 98 10.83 11.57 18.76
N ARG A 99 9.86 12.39 19.16
CA ARG A 99 9.96 13.86 19.07
C ARG A 99 11.11 14.39 19.91
N PHE A 100 11.25 13.90 21.15
CA PHE A 100 12.36 14.23 22.04
C PHE A 100 13.71 14.00 21.36
N ARG A 101 13.93 12.81 20.79
CA ARG A 101 15.21 12.48 20.12
C ARG A 101 15.51 13.35 18.91
N LEU A 102 14.49 13.72 18.14
CA LEU A 102 14.65 14.60 16.97
C LEU A 102 15.00 16.04 17.38
N LEU A 103 14.35 16.54 18.43
CA LEU A 103 14.63 17.87 18.97
C LEU A 103 15.97 17.93 19.71
N GLU A 104 16.35 16.88 20.44
CA GLU A 104 17.68 16.74 21.04
C GLU A 104 18.77 16.80 19.97
N TYR A 105 18.60 16.06 18.87
CA TYR A 105 19.52 16.12 17.75
C TYR A 105 19.61 17.53 17.12
N PHE A 106 18.49 18.24 17.03
CA PHE A 106 18.50 19.64 16.56
C PHE A 106 19.27 20.55 17.52
N ILE A 107 19.03 20.44 18.84
CA ILE A 107 19.73 21.23 19.86
C ILE A 107 21.23 20.96 19.85
N ASP A 108 21.64 19.68 19.73
CA ASP A 108 23.04 19.31 19.61
C ASP A 108 23.66 19.89 18.33
N TRP A 109 22.93 19.89 17.22
CA TRP A 109 23.38 20.51 15.99
C TRP A 109 23.54 22.03 16.14
N LEU A 110 22.60 22.72 16.79
CA LEU A 110 22.72 24.16 17.06
C LEU A 110 23.99 24.46 17.87
N ASN A 111 24.19 23.72 18.96
CA ASN A 111 25.35 23.86 19.85
C ASN A 111 26.66 23.67 19.08
N LEU A 112 26.75 22.63 18.24
CA LEU A 112 27.95 22.33 17.45
C LEU A 112 28.26 23.38 16.37
N ASN A 113 27.27 24.13 15.90
CA ASN A 113 27.43 25.14 14.85
C ASN A 113 27.43 26.58 15.40
N GLY A 114 27.56 26.76 16.73
CA GLY A 114 27.68 28.06 17.37
C GLY A 114 26.35 28.82 17.55
N TYR A 115 25.23 28.17 17.28
CA TYR A 115 23.90 28.74 17.44
C TYR A 115 23.45 28.70 18.91
N ARG A 116 23.72 29.78 19.67
CA ARG A 116 23.40 29.87 21.11
C ARG A 116 22.00 30.44 21.36
N GLU A 117 21.77 31.68 20.96
CA GLU A 117 20.55 32.49 21.24
C GLU A 117 19.53 32.47 20.09
N VAL A 118 19.23 31.27 19.57
CA VAL A 118 18.44 31.10 18.34
C VAL A 118 16.97 31.55 18.49
N PHE A 119 16.47 31.59 19.72
CA PHE A 119 15.08 31.91 20.01
C PHE A 119 14.87 33.36 20.47
N VAL A 120 15.90 34.20 20.36
CA VAL A 120 15.82 35.62 20.76
C VAL A 120 15.34 36.51 19.62
N SER A 121 15.60 36.14 18.36
CA SER A 121 15.22 36.92 17.20
C SER A 121 14.67 36.05 16.06
N GLU A 122 13.72 36.59 15.32
CA GLU A 122 13.14 35.92 14.14
C GLU A 122 14.18 35.66 13.05
N THR A 123 15.16 36.57 12.91
CA THR A 123 16.22 36.48 11.91
C THR A 123 17.21 35.37 12.23
N ASP A 124 17.56 35.18 13.51
CA ASP A 124 18.43 34.07 13.94
C ASP A 124 17.69 32.73 13.88
N ALA A 125 16.40 32.70 14.24
CA ALA A 125 15.56 31.52 14.09
C ALA A 125 15.44 31.09 12.62
N GLN A 126 15.22 32.05 11.71
CA GLN A 126 15.13 31.79 10.26
C GLN A 126 16.46 31.27 9.71
N ARG A 127 17.58 31.90 10.10
CA ARG A 127 18.93 31.45 9.69
C ARG A 127 19.22 30.03 10.16
N ALA A 128 18.96 29.74 11.44
CA ALA A 128 19.16 28.42 12.01
C ALA A 128 18.28 27.36 11.34
N TYR A 129 17.01 27.68 11.05
CA TYR A 129 16.10 26.77 10.37
C TYR A 129 16.53 26.45 8.93
N ARG A 130 16.97 27.46 8.17
CA ARG A 130 17.52 27.30 6.81
C ARG A 130 18.78 26.45 6.80
N ASP A 131 19.72 26.76 7.69
CA ASP A 131 21.01 26.07 7.73
C ASP A 131 20.85 24.63 8.24
N TYR A 132 19.92 24.39 9.19
CA TYR A 132 19.56 23.05 9.63
C TYR A 132 18.90 22.24 8.53
N THR A 133 17.98 22.83 7.77
CA THR A 133 17.37 22.19 6.59
C THR A 133 18.43 21.81 5.57
N SER A 134 19.42 22.68 5.34
CA SER A 134 20.55 22.42 4.45
C SER A 134 21.46 21.30 4.98
N HIS A 135 21.66 21.23 6.30
CA HIS A 135 22.32 20.09 6.95
C HIS A 135 21.55 18.78 6.74
N LEU A 136 20.23 18.77 6.92
CA LEU A 136 19.41 17.58 6.69
C LEU A 136 19.49 17.10 5.23
N ASN A 137 19.43 18.02 4.25
CA ASN A 137 19.62 17.69 2.83
C ASN A 137 21.01 17.09 2.56
N ARG A 138 22.07 17.61 3.18
CA ARG A 138 23.41 16.99 3.10
C ARG A 138 23.43 15.58 3.70
N GLN A 139 22.76 15.34 4.83
CA GLN A 139 22.67 13.99 5.41
C GLN A 139 21.93 12.99 4.51
N ILE A 140 20.92 13.46 3.75
CA ILE A 140 20.22 12.67 2.73
C ILE A 140 21.17 12.35 1.57
N ALA A 141 21.85 13.37 1.02
CA ALA A 141 22.77 13.21 -0.10
C ALA A 141 23.91 12.21 0.20
N HIS A 142 24.42 12.22 1.45
CA HIS A 142 25.42 11.26 1.92
C HIS A 142 24.84 9.90 2.36
N GLN A 143 23.54 9.64 2.14
CA GLN A 143 22.84 8.41 2.52
C GLN A 143 22.92 8.04 4.02
N ARG A 144 23.29 9.00 4.88
CA ARG A 144 23.32 8.81 6.35
C ARG A 144 21.92 8.84 6.94
N TRP A 145 21.02 9.60 6.31
CA TRP A 145 19.63 9.74 6.72
C TRP A 145 18.69 9.36 5.59
N LYS A 146 17.59 8.68 5.95
CA LYS A 146 16.46 8.49 5.04
C LYS A 146 15.69 9.80 4.91
N THR A 147 15.19 10.10 3.71
CA THR A 147 14.36 11.29 3.45
C THR A 147 13.20 11.41 4.44
N ALA A 148 12.51 10.31 4.75
CA ALA A 148 11.42 10.31 5.72
C ALA A 148 11.85 10.75 7.14
N SER A 149 13.05 10.38 7.59
CA SER A 149 13.58 10.80 8.89
C SER A 149 13.90 12.29 8.90
N ALA A 150 14.48 12.80 7.81
CA ALA A 150 14.80 14.22 7.66
C ALA A 150 13.54 15.10 7.59
N VAL A 151 12.51 14.66 6.84
CA VAL A 151 11.18 15.32 6.82
C VAL A 151 10.59 15.41 8.22
N ASN A 152 10.63 14.32 8.98
CA ASN A 152 10.14 14.32 10.36
C ASN A 152 10.96 15.29 11.23
N ALA A 153 12.29 15.29 11.13
CA ALA A 153 13.14 16.21 11.87
C ALA A 153 12.84 17.69 11.57
N GLN A 154 12.76 18.05 10.28
CA GLN A 154 12.42 19.40 9.85
C GLN A 154 11.03 19.81 10.35
N SER A 155 10.03 18.92 10.20
CA SER A 155 8.65 19.17 10.64
C SER A 155 8.53 19.38 12.15
N GLN A 156 9.33 18.67 12.96
CA GLN A 156 9.37 18.91 14.41
C GLN A 156 9.90 20.30 14.73
N VAL A 157 11.00 20.72 14.10
CA VAL A 157 11.55 22.06 14.29
C VAL A 157 10.54 23.13 13.82
N ALA A 158 9.90 22.92 12.67
CA ALA A 158 8.89 23.85 12.15
C ALA A 158 7.70 24.00 13.10
N THR A 159 7.25 22.90 13.72
CA THR A 159 6.19 22.92 14.73
C THR A 159 6.60 23.78 15.93
N ILE A 160 7.83 23.63 16.42
CA ILE A 160 8.31 24.42 17.56
C ILE A 160 8.48 25.90 17.20
N ILE A 161 8.97 26.22 16.00
CA ILE A 161 8.99 27.60 15.50
C ILE A 161 7.58 28.21 15.50
N GLY A 162 6.58 27.46 15.05
CA GLY A 162 5.17 27.88 15.11
C GLY A 162 4.66 28.15 16.53
N LEU A 163 5.14 27.39 17.52
CA LEU A 163 4.78 27.60 18.93
C LEU A 163 5.51 28.78 19.58
N LEU A 164 6.74 29.07 19.14
CA LEU A 164 7.55 30.18 19.66
C LEU A 164 7.20 31.52 19.00
N TYR A 165 6.82 31.50 17.72
CA TYR A 165 6.54 32.70 16.92
C TYR A 165 5.18 32.58 16.21
N PRO A 166 4.04 32.57 16.93
CA PRO A 166 2.72 32.34 16.32
C PRO A 166 2.40 33.29 15.16
N GLU A 167 2.72 34.58 15.32
CA GLU A 167 2.38 35.65 14.37
C GLU A 167 3.34 35.75 13.17
N SER A 168 4.59 35.31 13.31
CA SER A 168 5.64 35.47 12.29
C SER A 168 6.24 34.15 11.79
N SER A 169 5.73 33.02 12.25
CA SER A 169 6.22 31.68 11.89
C SER A 169 6.25 31.44 10.39
N HIS A 170 5.28 31.95 9.61
CA HIS A 170 5.26 31.78 8.16
C HIS A 170 6.47 32.46 7.48
N TYR A 171 6.90 33.64 7.96
CA TYR A 171 8.10 34.31 7.45
C TYR A 171 9.37 33.53 7.79
N ILE A 172 9.47 33.00 9.02
CA ILE A 172 10.62 32.20 9.45
C ILE A 172 10.70 30.89 8.64
N LEU A 173 9.57 30.19 8.47
CA LEU A 173 9.52 28.92 7.75
C LEU A 173 9.72 29.09 6.24
N ALA A 174 9.35 30.23 5.66
CA ALA A 174 9.63 30.56 4.26
C ALA A 174 11.13 30.65 3.93
N GLY A 175 12.00 30.80 4.94
CA GLY A 175 13.45 30.82 4.77
C GLY A 175 14.06 29.50 4.27
N ALA A 176 13.29 28.39 4.25
CA ALA A 176 13.77 27.10 3.78
C ALA A 176 12.70 26.32 3.01
N VAL A 177 13.12 25.65 1.93
CA VAL A 177 12.22 24.73 1.20
C VAL A 177 11.94 23.49 2.04
N SER A 178 10.67 23.16 2.21
CA SER A 178 10.25 21.94 2.91
C SER A 178 10.74 20.70 2.16
N ILE A 179 11.42 19.81 2.88
CA ILE A 179 11.88 18.53 2.35
C ILE A 179 10.63 17.70 2.02
N ARG A 180 10.56 17.23 0.78
CA ARG A 180 9.47 16.35 0.33
C ARG A 180 9.94 14.91 0.34
N ARG A 181 9.12 14.04 0.92
CA ARG A 181 9.27 12.59 0.75
C ARG A 181 8.32 12.12 -0.33
N GLU A 182 8.77 11.17 -1.14
CA GLU A 182 7.84 10.35 -1.90
C GLU A 182 6.89 9.64 -0.96
N ARG A 183 5.59 9.70 -1.28
CA ARG A 183 4.55 8.98 -0.57
C ARG A 183 4.36 7.63 -1.25
N GLY A 184 3.93 6.65 -0.47
CA GLY A 184 3.74 5.29 -0.96
C GLY A 184 4.92 4.36 -0.65
N SER A 185 4.70 3.08 -0.90
CA SER A 185 5.74 2.06 -0.98
C SER A 185 5.57 1.38 -2.31
N ALA A 186 6.67 1.02 -2.98
CA ALA A 186 6.60 0.21 -4.20
C ALA A 186 5.69 -1.01 -3.96
N ALA A 187 4.78 -1.25 -4.89
CA ALA A 187 3.95 -2.45 -4.89
C ALA A 187 4.86 -3.68 -4.94
N ALA A 188 4.45 -4.76 -4.28
CA ALA A 188 5.11 -6.04 -4.49
C ALA A 188 4.66 -6.59 -5.85
N SER A 189 5.59 -7.16 -6.62
CA SER A 189 5.23 -7.83 -7.87
C SER A 189 4.27 -9.00 -7.60
N PRO A 190 3.37 -9.35 -8.54
CA PRO A 190 2.46 -10.49 -8.40
C PRO A 190 3.20 -11.79 -8.06
N ALA A 191 4.30 -12.10 -8.77
CA ALA A 191 5.09 -13.29 -8.53
C ALA A 191 5.63 -13.40 -7.09
N HIS A 192 6.03 -12.27 -6.49
CA HIS A 192 6.48 -12.24 -5.09
C HIS A 192 5.30 -12.52 -4.13
N VAL A 193 4.14 -11.91 -4.36
CA VAL A 193 2.97 -12.14 -3.51
C VAL A 193 2.46 -13.57 -3.63
N ASP A 194 2.41 -14.12 -4.84
CA ASP A 194 2.01 -15.50 -5.09
C ASP A 194 2.94 -16.51 -4.40
N LEU A 195 4.26 -16.33 -4.52
CA LEU A 195 5.21 -17.18 -3.81
C LEU A 195 5.03 -17.13 -2.29
N TYR A 196 4.90 -15.92 -1.74
CA TYR A 196 4.70 -15.75 -0.30
C TYR A 196 3.37 -16.37 0.16
N ARG A 197 2.30 -16.22 -0.62
CA ARG A 197 0.98 -16.83 -0.37
C ARG A 197 1.08 -18.34 -0.37
N ASP A 198 1.68 -18.94 -1.40
CA ASP A 198 1.77 -20.39 -1.55
C ASP A 198 2.58 -21.03 -0.42
N VAL A 199 3.70 -20.41 -0.01
CA VAL A 199 4.48 -20.83 1.17
C VAL A 199 3.63 -20.76 2.44
N CYS A 200 2.92 -19.65 2.66
CA CYS A 200 2.04 -19.52 3.83
C CYS A 200 0.91 -20.54 3.81
N LEU A 201 0.32 -20.82 2.65
CA LEU A 201 -0.76 -21.79 2.49
C LEU A 201 -0.28 -23.21 2.80
N ALA A 202 0.85 -23.62 2.21
CA ALA A 202 1.47 -24.92 2.46
C ALA A 202 1.78 -25.12 3.95
N ILE A 203 2.40 -24.12 4.59
CA ILE A 203 2.70 -24.16 6.02
C ILE A 203 1.41 -24.21 6.85
N ALA A 204 0.42 -23.36 6.55
CA ALA A 204 -0.82 -23.27 7.31
C ALA A 204 -1.56 -24.61 7.29
N GLN A 205 -1.76 -25.20 6.12
CA GLN A 205 -2.55 -26.43 5.95
C GLN A 205 -1.79 -27.67 6.43
N GLN A 206 -0.59 -27.90 5.90
CA GLN A 206 0.11 -29.16 6.15
C GLN A 206 0.64 -29.26 7.59
N LEU A 207 0.99 -28.14 8.24
CA LEU A 207 1.33 -28.18 9.66
C LEU A 207 0.10 -28.32 10.55
N SER A 208 -1.06 -27.80 10.13
CA SER A 208 -2.31 -28.02 10.87
C SER A 208 -2.70 -29.48 10.81
N ASP A 209 -2.67 -30.08 9.61
CA ASP A 209 -2.95 -31.51 9.44
C ASP A 209 -1.97 -32.38 10.22
N PHE A 210 -0.69 -32.01 10.24
CA PHE A 210 0.35 -32.67 11.02
C PHE A 210 0.04 -32.69 12.52
N VAL A 211 -0.36 -31.57 13.12
CA VAL A 211 -0.64 -31.49 14.57
C VAL A 211 -2.02 -32.04 14.93
N LEU A 212 -3.05 -31.75 14.13
CA LEU A 212 -4.43 -32.15 14.41
C LEU A 212 -4.61 -33.67 14.30
N ASN A 213 -3.96 -34.30 13.31
CA ASN A 213 -4.04 -35.74 13.11
C ASN A 213 -2.92 -36.52 13.82
N ASN A 214 -2.14 -35.84 14.67
CA ASN A 214 -1.00 -36.41 15.39
C ASN A 214 -0.04 -37.22 14.50
N MET A 215 0.27 -36.69 13.31
CA MET A 215 1.17 -37.37 12.37
C MET A 215 2.58 -37.48 12.96
N PRO A 216 3.36 -38.54 12.66
CA PRO A 216 4.70 -38.71 13.21
C PRO A 216 5.71 -37.76 12.55
N TYR A 217 6.71 -37.36 13.32
CA TYR A 217 7.98 -36.85 12.80
C TYR A 217 8.85 -38.00 12.27
N PRO A 218 9.74 -37.72 11.28
CA PRO A 218 9.87 -36.46 10.56
C PRO A 218 8.69 -36.20 9.60
N TRP A 219 8.28 -34.95 9.47
CA TRP A 219 7.14 -34.56 8.63
C TRP A 219 7.60 -33.75 7.42
N VAL A 220 6.97 -33.94 6.26
CA VAL A 220 7.34 -33.24 5.03
C VAL A 220 6.28 -32.21 4.69
N VAL A 221 6.72 -30.96 4.52
CA VAL A 221 5.90 -29.88 3.96
C VAL A 221 6.28 -29.71 2.49
N LYS A 222 5.34 -29.99 1.59
CA LYS A 222 5.51 -29.79 0.15
C LYS A 222 5.17 -28.36 -0.23
N ILE A 223 6.07 -27.67 -0.91
CA ILE A 223 5.89 -26.30 -1.38
C ILE A 223 6.23 -26.27 -2.86
N ARG A 224 5.22 -26.06 -3.70
CA ARG A 224 5.38 -26.06 -5.17
C ARG A 224 6.16 -27.31 -5.63
N ASP A 225 7.40 -27.13 -6.04
CA ASP A 225 8.33 -28.11 -6.60
C ASP A 225 9.40 -28.62 -5.62
N TYR A 226 9.39 -28.17 -4.36
CA TYR A 226 10.36 -28.60 -3.35
C TYR A 226 9.72 -29.01 -2.01
N GLU A 227 10.54 -29.65 -1.18
CA GLU A 227 10.11 -30.19 0.11
C GLU A 227 10.91 -29.57 1.26
N VAL A 228 10.25 -29.40 2.40
CA VAL A 228 10.87 -29.02 3.67
C VAL A 228 10.59 -30.12 4.69
N VAL A 229 11.64 -30.75 5.20
CA VAL A 229 11.55 -31.80 6.20
C VAL A 229 11.65 -31.20 7.59
N LEU A 230 10.70 -31.56 8.46
CA LEU A 230 10.62 -31.12 9.84
C LEU A 230 11.07 -32.24 10.76
N PHE A 231 12.10 -31.93 11.53
CA PHE A 231 12.52 -32.71 12.68
C PHE A 231 12.12 -31.98 13.97
N PRO A 232 11.86 -32.70 15.08
CA PRO A 232 11.61 -32.10 16.37
C PRO A 232 12.93 -31.54 16.92
N SER A 233 13.34 -30.38 16.43
CA SER A 233 14.55 -29.67 16.85
C SER A 233 14.39 -28.17 16.65
N ARG A 234 15.11 -27.36 17.44
CA ARG A 234 15.13 -25.89 17.25
C ARG A 234 15.63 -25.48 15.87
N VAL A 235 16.49 -26.29 15.26
CA VAL A 235 17.03 -26.09 13.92
C VAL A 235 16.53 -27.15 12.93
N GLY A 236 15.50 -27.93 13.31
CA GLY A 236 15.09 -29.15 12.64
C GLY A 236 14.27 -28.99 11.37
N ALA A 237 13.87 -27.79 10.96
CA ALA A 237 13.30 -27.59 9.63
C ALA A 237 14.42 -27.43 8.60
N VAL A 238 14.45 -28.30 7.59
CA VAL A 238 15.47 -28.37 6.55
C VAL A 238 14.80 -28.37 5.19
N GLY A 239 15.11 -27.37 4.38
CA GLY A 239 14.65 -27.23 2.99
C GLY A 239 15.83 -26.90 2.08
N PRO A 240 15.60 -26.60 0.79
CA PRO A 240 16.67 -26.38 -0.19
C PRO A 240 17.57 -25.17 0.15
N PHE A 241 17.11 -24.28 1.02
CA PHE A 241 17.82 -23.05 1.39
C PHE A 241 18.65 -23.17 2.67
N LYS A 242 18.65 -24.34 3.32
CA LYS A 242 19.32 -24.56 4.61
C LYS A 242 20.08 -25.86 4.66
N GLU A 243 21.32 -25.77 5.12
CA GLU A 243 22.14 -26.95 5.45
C GLU A 243 21.51 -27.78 6.58
N SER A 244 21.43 -29.09 6.36
CA SER A 244 20.90 -30.03 7.35
C SER A 244 21.77 -30.01 8.61
N PRO A 245 21.18 -29.97 9.83
CA PRO A 245 21.94 -30.21 11.04
C PRO A 245 22.61 -31.58 11.01
N LEU A 246 23.80 -31.69 11.57
CA LEU A 246 24.65 -32.90 11.51
C LEU A 246 23.94 -34.16 12.04
N SER A 247 23.01 -34.02 12.99
CA SER A 247 22.26 -35.13 13.58
C SER A 247 21.15 -35.67 12.67
N TYR A 248 20.84 -35.03 11.54
CA TYR A 248 19.73 -35.39 10.67
C TYR A 248 20.17 -35.57 9.22
N HIS A 249 19.64 -36.62 8.60
CA HIS A 249 19.75 -36.86 7.17
C HIS A 249 18.42 -36.47 6.50
N ALA A 250 18.33 -35.24 5.98
CA ALA A 250 17.09 -34.70 5.42
C ALA A 250 16.58 -35.47 4.18
N GLY A 251 17.48 -35.93 3.29
CA GLY A 251 17.11 -36.69 2.09
C GLY A 251 16.39 -38.01 2.41
N GLU A 252 17.01 -38.84 3.23
CA GLU A 252 16.44 -40.08 3.79
C GLU A 252 15.39 -39.86 4.90
N ARG A 253 15.10 -38.62 5.28
CA ARG A 253 14.08 -38.24 6.30
C ARG A 253 14.24 -39.01 7.62
N ARG A 254 15.48 -39.13 8.12
CA ARG A 254 15.81 -39.85 9.36
C ARG A 254 16.95 -39.19 10.13
N ILE A 255 17.24 -39.72 11.32
CA ILE A 255 18.44 -39.38 12.08
C ILE A 255 19.67 -39.90 11.33
N ALA A 256 20.75 -39.11 11.33
CA ALA A 256 21.99 -39.47 10.66
C ALA A 256 22.70 -40.63 11.38
N THR A 257 23.45 -41.45 10.64
CA THR A 257 24.40 -42.40 11.23
C THR A 257 25.67 -41.68 11.73
N THR A 258 26.51 -42.40 12.46
CA THR A 258 27.80 -41.85 12.93
C THR A 258 28.70 -41.49 11.74
N GLU A 259 28.70 -42.32 10.71
CA GLU A 259 29.47 -42.13 9.48
C GLU A 259 28.97 -40.91 8.70
N GLU A 260 27.65 -40.77 8.55
CA GLU A 260 27.01 -39.62 7.90
C GLU A 260 27.30 -38.31 8.66
N TYR A 261 27.30 -38.36 10.00
CA TYR A 261 27.65 -37.22 10.84
C TYR A 261 29.09 -36.77 10.58
N TYR A 262 30.04 -37.70 10.55
CA TYR A 262 31.44 -37.38 10.27
C TYR A 262 31.65 -36.88 8.85
N ALA A 263 31.01 -37.51 7.85
CA ALA A 263 31.05 -37.05 6.47
C ALA A 263 30.50 -35.62 6.33
N ALA A 264 29.44 -35.28 7.07
CA ALA A 264 28.90 -33.92 7.10
C ALA A 264 29.84 -32.92 7.80
N CYS A 265 30.59 -33.34 8.84
CA CYS A 265 31.65 -32.50 9.43
C CYS A 265 32.75 -32.20 8.42
N ASP A 266 33.22 -33.20 7.66
CA ASP A 266 34.27 -33.02 6.67
C ASP A 266 33.83 -32.09 5.55
N ARG A 267 32.63 -32.33 5.01
CA ARG A 267 32.03 -31.49 3.97
C ARG A 267 31.92 -30.02 4.39
N LEU A 268 31.65 -29.77 5.67
CA LEU A 268 31.49 -28.43 6.24
C LEU A 268 32.80 -27.88 6.84
N ALA A 269 33.93 -28.56 6.66
CA ALA A 269 35.23 -28.21 7.25
C ALA A 269 35.17 -27.96 8.77
N ARG A 270 34.38 -28.75 9.49
CA ARG A 270 34.23 -28.67 10.96
C ARG A 270 35.15 -29.65 11.65
N LYS A 271 35.67 -29.27 12.83
CA LYS A 271 36.45 -30.18 13.68
C LYS A 271 35.60 -31.41 14.02
N ARG A 272 36.14 -32.61 13.76
CA ARG A 272 35.50 -33.88 14.13
C ARG A 272 35.42 -34.00 15.66
N PRO A 273 34.21 -34.15 16.24
CA PRO A 273 34.04 -34.41 17.68
C PRO A 273 34.49 -35.83 18.05
N PHE A 274 34.63 -36.09 19.35
CA PHE A 274 34.93 -37.45 19.82
C PHE A 274 33.77 -38.40 19.53
N LYS A 275 34.06 -39.69 19.29
CA LYS A 275 33.03 -40.70 18.96
C LYS A 275 31.94 -40.82 20.02
N SER A 276 32.31 -40.69 21.30
CA SER A 276 31.37 -40.67 22.42
C SER A 276 30.41 -39.49 22.36
N GLU A 277 30.88 -38.30 21.98
CA GLU A 277 30.04 -37.10 21.85
C GLU A 277 29.04 -37.23 20.71
N VAL A 278 29.46 -37.79 19.57
CA VAL A 278 28.58 -38.05 18.43
C VAL A 278 27.51 -39.08 18.82
N ALA A 279 27.90 -40.19 19.45
CA ALA A 279 26.97 -41.21 19.92
C ALA A 279 25.92 -40.65 20.89
N LEU A 280 26.36 -39.88 21.90
CA LEU A 280 25.46 -39.21 22.85
C LEU A 280 24.52 -38.23 22.16
N THR A 281 25.01 -37.47 21.18
CA THR A 281 24.20 -36.51 20.41
C THR A 281 23.12 -37.22 19.60
N LEU A 282 23.47 -38.29 18.89
CA LEU A 282 22.53 -39.06 18.08
C LEU A 282 21.50 -39.79 18.97
N GLU A 283 21.92 -40.32 20.11
CA GLU A 283 21.01 -40.97 21.07
C GLU A 283 20.04 -39.97 21.70
N SER A 284 20.53 -38.80 22.12
CA SER A 284 19.67 -37.71 22.60
C SER A 284 18.69 -37.22 21.52
N THR A 285 19.15 -37.18 20.26
CA THR A 285 18.30 -36.84 19.11
C THR A 285 17.19 -37.87 18.91
N ARG A 286 17.51 -39.16 19.05
CA ARG A 286 16.55 -40.28 18.94
C ARG A 286 15.52 -40.26 20.06
N ALA A 287 15.96 -40.09 21.30
CA ALA A 287 15.08 -39.96 22.45
C ALA A 287 14.12 -38.77 22.30
N ASN A 288 14.60 -37.62 21.82
CA ASN A 288 13.75 -36.45 21.58
C ASN A 288 12.78 -36.63 20.40
N LEU A 289 13.17 -37.37 19.35
CA LEU A 289 12.28 -37.75 18.26
C LEU A 289 11.14 -38.64 18.76
N GLN A 290 11.47 -39.66 19.55
CA GLN A 290 10.49 -40.56 20.16
C GLN A 290 9.54 -39.80 21.09
N ALA A 291 10.06 -39.01 22.02
CA ALA A 291 9.24 -38.20 22.94
C ALA A 291 8.28 -37.25 22.18
N ALA A 292 8.73 -36.63 21.09
CA ALA A 292 7.90 -35.76 20.27
C ALA A 292 6.81 -36.50 19.47
N ASN A 293 7.00 -37.80 19.22
CA ASN A 293 6.03 -38.66 18.56
C ASN A 293 5.03 -39.28 19.53
N GLU A 294 5.44 -39.55 20.77
CA GLU A 294 4.58 -40.06 21.85
C GLU A 294 3.65 -38.99 22.41
N ASP A 295 4.12 -37.75 22.56
CA ASP A 295 3.33 -36.63 23.07
C ASP A 295 2.74 -35.78 21.93
N SER A 296 1.42 -35.89 21.75
CA SER A 296 0.67 -35.11 20.75
C SER A 296 0.74 -33.60 21.00
N ARG A 297 1.05 -33.17 22.23
CA ARG A 297 1.16 -31.76 22.63
C ARG A 297 2.60 -31.36 22.96
N HIS A 298 3.58 -32.14 22.47
CA HIS A 298 4.98 -31.83 22.66
C HIS A 298 5.31 -30.41 22.18
N TRP A 299 6.22 -29.72 22.87
CA TRP A 299 6.51 -28.31 22.60
C TRP A 299 6.97 -28.03 21.15
N HIS A 300 7.55 -29.03 20.46
CA HIS A 300 7.84 -28.95 19.03
C HIS A 300 6.58 -28.87 18.16
N ARG A 301 5.53 -29.63 18.50
CA ARG A 301 4.23 -29.58 17.82
C ARG A 301 3.53 -28.25 18.08
N LEU A 302 3.61 -27.72 19.30
CA LEU A 302 3.10 -26.38 19.61
C LEU A 302 3.83 -25.29 18.82
N ASN A 303 5.14 -25.42 18.60
CA ASN A 303 5.88 -24.50 17.74
C ASN A 303 5.44 -24.60 16.28
N ALA A 304 5.20 -25.81 15.76
CA ALA A 304 4.67 -26.02 14.41
C ALA A 304 3.26 -25.42 14.27
N ALA A 305 2.37 -25.67 15.23
CA ALA A 305 1.04 -25.05 15.29
C ALA A 305 1.12 -23.51 15.37
N GLY A 306 2.06 -22.99 16.15
CA GLY A 306 2.31 -21.56 16.26
C GLY A 306 2.87 -20.93 14.98
N LEU A 307 3.57 -21.69 14.14
CA LEU A 307 4.00 -21.27 12.81
C LEU A 307 2.80 -21.28 11.84
N ALA A 308 1.99 -22.34 11.86
CA ALA A 308 0.76 -22.46 11.08
C ALA A 308 -0.23 -21.31 11.37
N ALA A 309 -0.45 -20.98 12.64
CA ALA A 309 -1.32 -19.88 13.07
C ALA A 309 -0.84 -18.52 12.55
N LYS A 310 0.48 -18.26 12.53
CA LYS A 310 1.04 -17.04 11.94
C LYS A 310 0.84 -17.01 10.43
N SER A 311 0.98 -18.15 9.75
CA SER A 311 0.72 -18.27 8.31
C SER A 311 -0.75 -18.02 7.98
N TYR A 312 -1.70 -18.54 8.77
CA TYR A 312 -3.11 -18.16 8.64
C TYR A 312 -3.31 -16.65 8.83
N ALA A 313 -2.71 -16.03 9.84
CA ALA A 313 -2.81 -14.58 10.03
C ALA A 313 -2.27 -13.80 8.81
N ALA A 314 -1.17 -14.24 8.20
CA ALA A 314 -0.64 -13.64 6.98
C ALA A 314 -1.60 -13.78 5.78
N LEU A 315 -2.21 -14.96 5.60
CA LEU A 315 -3.21 -15.20 4.55
C LEU A 315 -4.44 -14.31 4.75
N PHE A 316 -4.98 -14.23 5.97
CA PHE A 316 -6.11 -13.37 6.27
C PHE A 316 -5.78 -11.87 6.11
N LEU A 317 -4.54 -11.44 6.37
CA LEU A 317 -4.11 -10.08 6.05
C LEU A 317 -4.10 -9.79 4.56
N MET A 318 -3.68 -10.75 3.72
CA MET A 318 -3.73 -10.61 2.26
C MET A 318 -5.17 -10.57 1.76
N ILE A 319 -6.03 -11.46 2.28
CA ILE A 319 -7.44 -11.55 1.90
C ILE A 319 -8.21 -10.30 2.31
N THR A 320 -8.08 -9.86 3.56
CA THR A 320 -8.86 -8.72 4.10
C THR A 320 -8.26 -7.39 3.67
N GLY A 321 -6.93 -7.30 3.58
CA GLY A 321 -6.22 -6.03 3.45
C GLY A 321 -6.34 -5.14 4.69
N ALA A 322 -6.76 -5.65 5.85
CA ALA A 322 -6.97 -4.85 7.06
C ALA A 322 -5.68 -4.17 7.56
N THR A 323 -5.81 -3.04 8.25
CA THR A 323 -4.64 -2.45 8.91
C THR A 323 -4.26 -3.27 10.15
N PRO A 324 -2.98 -3.29 10.59
CA PRO A 324 -2.55 -4.05 11.75
C PRO A 324 -3.40 -3.83 13.01
N THR A 325 -3.88 -2.60 13.24
CA THR A 325 -4.72 -2.27 14.39
C THR A 325 -6.14 -2.80 14.28
N GLU A 326 -6.71 -2.84 13.08
CA GLU A 326 -8.07 -3.37 12.84
C GLU A 326 -8.03 -4.91 12.82
N PHE A 327 -7.02 -5.50 12.19
CA PHE A 327 -6.84 -6.95 12.14
C PHE A 327 -6.72 -7.60 13.52
N ALA A 328 -6.03 -6.95 14.46
CA ALA A 328 -5.88 -7.44 15.83
C ALA A 328 -7.22 -7.51 16.60
N GLN A 329 -8.24 -6.76 16.16
CA GLN A 329 -9.53 -6.66 16.84
C GLN A 329 -10.54 -7.72 16.39
N PHE A 330 -10.27 -8.47 15.32
CA PHE A 330 -11.20 -9.51 14.85
C PHE A 330 -11.52 -10.47 15.99
N SER A 331 -12.80 -10.56 16.36
CA SER A 331 -13.25 -11.36 17.49
C SER A 331 -13.49 -12.81 17.09
N TYR A 332 -13.36 -13.72 18.06
CA TYR A 332 -13.70 -15.12 17.88
C TYR A 332 -15.21 -15.33 17.69
N SER A 333 -16.05 -14.53 18.36
CA SER A 333 -17.51 -14.57 18.19
C SER A 333 -17.92 -14.26 16.76
N ASP A 334 -17.38 -13.18 16.18
CA ASP A 334 -17.68 -12.79 14.80
C ASP A 334 -17.26 -13.88 13.80
N ALA A 335 -16.12 -14.52 14.05
CA ALA A 335 -15.63 -15.61 13.21
C ALA A 335 -16.59 -16.82 13.21
N LEU A 336 -17.14 -17.19 14.37
CA LEU A 336 -18.13 -18.26 14.47
C LEU A 336 -19.44 -17.90 13.74
N GLU A 337 -19.86 -16.64 13.81
CA GLU A 337 -21.04 -16.17 13.07
C GLU A 337 -20.80 -16.21 11.56
N VAL A 338 -19.61 -15.81 11.09
CA VAL A 338 -19.21 -15.90 9.68
C VAL A 338 -19.15 -17.35 9.19
N GLU A 339 -18.66 -18.25 10.03
CA GLU A 339 -18.55 -19.68 9.72
C GLU A 339 -19.91 -20.34 9.51
N LYS A 340 -20.86 -20.06 10.41
CA LYS A 340 -22.20 -20.65 10.44
C LYS A 340 -23.17 -19.98 9.45
N SER A 341 -22.96 -18.71 9.15
CA SER A 341 -23.88 -17.94 8.31
C SER A 341 -23.80 -18.37 6.84
N PRO A 342 -24.93 -18.56 6.14
CA PRO A 342 -24.91 -18.81 4.70
C PRO A 342 -24.57 -17.55 3.88
N ILE A 343 -24.76 -16.36 4.45
CA ILE A 343 -24.69 -15.07 3.73
C ILE A 343 -23.52 -14.22 4.24
N ARG A 344 -23.37 -14.07 5.56
CA ARG A 344 -22.34 -13.23 6.17
C ARG A 344 -20.95 -13.83 5.93
N LYS A 345 -20.08 -13.04 5.30
CA LYS A 345 -18.66 -13.38 5.05
C LYS A 345 -17.72 -12.27 5.52
N GLU A 346 -18.15 -11.49 6.51
CA GLU A 346 -17.49 -10.28 6.93
C GLU A 346 -17.10 -10.32 8.40
N LEU A 347 -15.82 -10.02 8.66
CA LEU A 347 -15.28 -9.77 9.99
C LEU A 347 -15.36 -8.27 10.29
N SER A 348 -15.65 -7.90 11.54
CA SER A 348 -15.79 -6.50 11.95
C SER A 348 -14.60 -6.02 12.81
N ALA A 349 -14.33 -4.72 12.76
CA ALA A 349 -13.35 -4.04 13.63
C ALA A 349 -13.76 -2.57 13.84
N VAL A 350 -13.20 -1.93 14.87
CA VAL A 350 -13.48 -0.52 15.20
C VAL A 350 -12.26 0.36 14.90
N LYS A 351 -12.49 1.41 14.11
CA LYS A 351 -11.48 2.38 13.73
C LYS A 351 -11.49 3.60 14.65
N PHE A 352 -10.88 3.48 15.83
CA PHE A 352 -10.83 4.54 16.84
C PHE A 352 -10.30 5.89 16.34
N ARG A 353 -9.27 5.89 15.48
CA ARG A 353 -8.70 7.12 14.89
C ARG A 353 -9.63 7.86 13.91
N ALA A 354 -10.77 7.27 13.57
CA ALA A 354 -11.80 7.85 12.72
C ALA A 354 -13.12 7.96 13.51
N GLY A 355 -13.04 8.43 14.76
CA GLY A 355 -14.21 8.63 15.62
C GLY A 355 -14.92 7.34 16.04
N GLY A 356 -14.24 6.19 16.04
CA GLY A 356 -14.85 4.91 16.42
C GLY A 356 -15.71 4.28 15.32
N LYS A 357 -15.52 4.65 14.05
CA LYS A 357 -16.25 4.07 12.91
C LYS A 357 -16.09 2.54 12.86
N SER A 358 -17.20 1.81 12.74
CA SER A 358 -17.21 0.37 12.47
C SER A 358 -16.74 0.09 11.05
N THR A 359 -15.89 -0.92 10.89
CA THR A 359 -15.27 -1.33 9.63
C THR A 359 -15.54 -2.81 9.40
N ILE A 360 -15.82 -3.17 8.16
CA ILE A 360 -16.13 -4.55 7.75
C ILE A 360 -15.10 -5.03 6.73
N TYR A 361 -14.76 -6.32 6.80
CA TYR A 361 -13.79 -6.96 5.93
C TYR A 361 -14.33 -8.29 5.41
N ASN A 362 -14.61 -8.34 4.12
CA ASN A 362 -15.04 -9.56 3.45
C ASN A 362 -13.87 -10.54 3.27
N ILE A 363 -14.08 -11.80 3.66
CA ILE A 363 -13.08 -12.88 3.51
C ILE A 363 -13.34 -13.76 2.27
N GLY A 364 -14.49 -13.60 1.60
CA GLY A 364 -14.89 -14.37 0.44
C GLY A 364 -15.39 -15.78 0.79
N ARG A 365 -16.25 -16.33 -0.09
CA ARG A 365 -16.87 -17.65 0.09
C ARG A 365 -15.90 -18.79 -0.23
N ASP A 366 -15.18 -18.69 -1.34
CA ASP A 366 -14.46 -19.83 -1.90
C ASP A 366 -13.03 -19.95 -1.36
N THR A 367 -12.42 -18.82 -0.98
CA THR A 367 -11.03 -18.80 -0.49
C THR A 367 -10.94 -18.62 1.02
N GLY A 368 -11.54 -17.56 1.58
CA GLY A 368 -11.33 -17.24 3.01
C GLY A 368 -12.17 -18.08 3.96
N LEU A 369 -13.40 -18.46 3.61
CA LEU A 369 -14.24 -19.29 4.49
C LEU A 369 -13.66 -20.69 4.75
N PRO A 370 -13.14 -21.44 3.75
CA PRO A 370 -12.46 -22.71 4.02
C PRO A 370 -11.23 -22.54 4.92
N LEU A 371 -10.42 -21.49 4.68
CA LEU A 371 -9.27 -21.18 5.53
C LEU A 371 -9.68 -20.84 6.95
N LEU A 372 -10.81 -20.15 7.14
CA LEU A 372 -11.34 -19.82 8.46
C LEU A 372 -11.69 -21.10 9.21
N LYS A 373 -12.45 -22.00 8.58
CA LYS A 373 -12.83 -23.30 9.16
C LYS A 373 -11.61 -24.12 9.60
N GLN A 374 -10.59 -24.19 8.75
CA GLN A 374 -9.34 -24.89 9.09
C GLN A 374 -8.62 -24.22 10.26
N TYR A 375 -8.50 -22.89 10.25
CA TYR A 375 -7.87 -22.14 11.32
C TYR A 375 -8.62 -22.29 12.66
N LEU A 376 -9.95 -22.29 12.66
CA LEU A 376 -10.76 -22.45 13.87
C LEU A 376 -10.48 -23.80 14.56
N LYS A 377 -10.31 -24.89 13.80
CA LYS A 377 -9.89 -26.19 14.34
C LYS A 377 -8.50 -26.15 14.96
N LEU A 378 -7.53 -25.55 14.26
CA LEU A 378 -6.19 -25.37 14.79
C LEU A 378 -6.19 -24.51 16.06
N ARG A 379 -6.95 -23.42 16.05
CA ARG A 379 -7.09 -22.49 17.18
C ARG A 379 -7.62 -23.20 18.42
N GLU A 380 -8.68 -23.98 18.28
CA GLU A 380 -9.25 -24.78 19.36
C GLU A 380 -8.18 -25.73 19.95
N TRP A 381 -7.45 -26.43 19.08
CA TRP A 381 -6.37 -27.34 19.49
C TRP A 381 -5.20 -26.62 20.21
N ILE A 382 -4.85 -25.41 19.77
CA ILE A 382 -3.80 -24.59 20.40
C ILE A 382 -4.24 -24.14 21.80
N LEU A 383 -5.47 -23.63 21.92
CA LEU A 383 -5.99 -23.02 23.14
C LEU A 383 -6.36 -24.04 24.21
N ASP A 384 -6.77 -25.25 23.85
CA ASP A 384 -6.90 -26.36 24.80
C ASP A 384 -7.84 -26.05 25.97
N GLY A 385 -9.00 -25.47 25.65
CA GLY A 385 -9.98 -25.02 26.65
C GLY A 385 -9.71 -23.64 27.24
N VAL A 386 -8.57 -23.00 26.97
CA VAL A 386 -8.32 -21.61 27.38
C VAL A 386 -9.17 -20.65 26.56
N LYS A 387 -9.97 -19.82 27.23
CA LYS A 387 -10.78 -18.79 26.57
C LYS A 387 -9.89 -17.63 26.10
N HIS A 388 -10.13 -17.17 24.87
CA HIS A 388 -9.50 -15.97 24.31
C HIS A 388 -10.51 -15.27 23.41
N GLU A 389 -10.69 -13.96 23.58
CA GLU A 389 -11.75 -13.18 22.91
C GLU A 389 -11.43 -12.91 21.44
N TYR A 390 -10.17 -12.61 21.13
CA TYR A 390 -9.75 -12.34 19.75
C TYR A 390 -9.55 -13.62 18.94
N LEU A 391 -9.83 -13.52 17.65
CA LEU A 391 -9.67 -14.57 16.65
C LEU A 391 -8.21 -15.01 16.57
N PHE A 392 -7.29 -14.05 16.43
CA PHE A 392 -5.85 -14.28 16.39
C PHE A 392 -5.18 -13.81 17.69
N PHE A 393 -4.09 -14.49 18.06
CA PHE A 393 -3.39 -14.25 19.33
C PHE A 393 -1.91 -14.59 19.23
N THR A 394 -1.16 -14.18 20.25
CA THR A 394 0.27 -14.44 20.37
C THR A 394 0.49 -15.73 21.15
N MET A 395 1.33 -16.62 20.59
CA MET A 395 1.74 -17.84 21.27
C MET A 395 2.60 -17.51 22.50
N PRO A 396 2.51 -18.31 23.58
CA PRO A 396 3.36 -18.15 24.75
C PRO A 396 4.85 -18.18 24.39
N GLU A 397 5.67 -17.55 25.22
CA GLU A 397 7.13 -17.62 25.06
C GLU A 397 7.65 -19.05 25.17
N PHE A 398 8.81 -19.31 24.56
CA PHE A 398 9.41 -20.65 24.49
C PHE A 398 9.48 -21.37 25.84
N ASN A 399 9.88 -20.65 26.90
CA ASN A 399 10.00 -21.22 28.23
C ASN A 399 8.63 -21.59 28.83
N GLN A 400 7.56 -20.89 28.43
CA GLN A 400 6.20 -21.18 28.85
C GLN A 400 5.56 -22.29 28.01
N LEU A 401 6.02 -22.55 26.78
CA LEU A 401 5.56 -23.70 25.98
C LEU A 401 5.92 -25.05 26.61
N ARG A 402 6.94 -25.08 27.48
CA ARG A 402 7.34 -26.26 28.26
C ARG A 402 6.62 -26.35 29.61
N SER A 403 5.83 -25.35 29.97
CA SER A 403 5.09 -25.26 31.23
C SER A 403 3.63 -25.65 31.04
N SER A 404 2.98 -26.08 32.12
CA SER A 404 1.54 -26.37 32.17
C SER A 404 0.67 -25.10 32.14
N LYS A 405 1.20 -23.93 32.55
CA LYS A 405 0.48 -22.65 32.51
C LYS A 405 0.89 -21.83 31.28
N ARG A 406 0.02 -21.84 30.26
CA ARG A 406 0.21 -21.09 29.01
C ARG A 406 -0.59 -19.79 29.05
N VAL A 407 0.08 -18.67 28.81
CA VAL A 407 -0.57 -17.35 28.72
C VAL A 407 -0.56 -16.89 27.28
N PHE A 408 -1.76 -16.67 26.73
CA PHE A 408 -1.95 -16.12 25.39
C PHE A 408 -2.24 -14.63 25.51
N SER A 409 -1.55 -13.82 24.72
CA SER A 409 -1.74 -12.36 24.70
C SER A 409 -2.29 -11.89 23.36
N GLU A 410 -2.75 -10.64 23.32
CA GLU A 410 -3.18 -9.98 22.10
C GLU A 410 -2.11 -10.05 21.00
N LEU A 411 -2.55 -10.08 19.74
CA LEU A 411 -1.66 -10.20 18.60
C LEU A 411 -1.01 -8.86 18.25
N HIS A 412 0.31 -8.75 18.42
CA HIS A 412 1.07 -7.65 17.80
C HIS A 412 1.38 -7.98 16.33
N VAL A 413 0.42 -7.67 15.43
CA VAL A 413 0.40 -8.10 14.02
C VAL A 413 1.72 -7.86 13.27
N THR A 414 2.29 -6.65 13.34
CA THR A 414 3.56 -6.33 12.66
C THR A 414 4.71 -7.20 13.15
N GLN A 415 4.72 -7.52 14.44
CA GLN A 415 5.75 -8.37 15.03
C GLN A 415 5.52 -9.83 14.64
N ALA A 416 4.27 -10.29 14.63
CA ALA A 416 3.92 -11.64 14.20
C ALA A 416 4.37 -11.91 12.76
N ILE A 417 4.12 -10.98 11.83
CA ILE A 417 4.57 -11.10 10.43
C ILE A 417 6.10 -11.00 10.30
N THR A 418 6.74 -10.19 11.14
CA THR A 418 8.21 -10.12 11.18
C THR A 418 8.82 -11.43 11.65
N THR A 419 8.28 -12.02 12.71
CA THR A 419 8.72 -13.29 13.26
C THR A 419 8.42 -14.44 12.29
N LEU A 420 7.24 -14.44 11.64
CA LEU A 420 6.90 -15.40 10.59
C LEU A 420 7.95 -15.37 9.48
N HIS A 421 8.23 -14.18 8.90
CA HIS A 421 9.22 -14.05 7.83
C HIS A 421 10.60 -14.56 8.25
N ARG A 422 11.03 -14.23 9.47
CA ARG A 422 12.30 -14.74 10.03
C ARG A 422 12.31 -16.26 10.18
N SER A 423 11.17 -16.88 10.51
CA SER A 423 11.05 -18.33 10.65
C SER A 423 11.03 -19.06 9.31
N ILE A 424 10.48 -18.45 8.26
CA ILE A 424 10.35 -19.09 6.94
C ILE A 424 11.54 -18.80 6.01
N SER A 425 12.16 -17.62 6.14
CA SER A 425 13.28 -17.18 5.30
C SER A 425 14.52 -18.04 5.54
N GLY A 426 15.13 -18.49 4.45
CA GLY A 426 16.26 -19.41 4.50
C GLY A 426 15.88 -20.85 4.80
N VAL A 427 14.59 -21.21 4.88
CA VAL A 427 14.15 -22.60 5.12
C VAL A 427 13.03 -23.02 4.17
N PHE A 428 11.89 -22.32 4.26
CA PHE A 428 10.71 -22.53 3.42
C PHE A 428 10.62 -21.51 2.28
N LEU A 429 11.47 -20.48 2.31
CA LEU A 429 11.49 -19.39 1.34
C LEU A 429 12.96 -18.99 1.10
N ASP A 430 13.33 -18.75 -0.16
CA ASP A 430 14.66 -18.27 -0.52
C ASP A 430 15.01 -17.01 0.31
N PRO A 431 16.18 -16.95 0.97
CA PRO A 431 16.58 -15.82 1.81
C PRO A 431 16.67 -14.48 1.06
N LYS A 432 16.79 -14.49 -0.27
CA LYS A 432 16.77 -13.30 -1.13
C LYS A 432 15.37 -12.69 -1.26
N VAL A 433 14.31 -13.44 -0.98
CA VAL A 433 12.92 -12.95 -1.08
C VAL A 433 12.62 -12.01 0.10
N PRO A 434 12.32 -10.73 -0.17
CA PRO A 434 12.13 -9.75 0.89
C PRO A 434 10.82 -9.99 1.65
N ARG A 435 10.73 -9.52 2.89
CA ARG A 435 9.50 -9.61 3.68
C ARG A 435 8.34 -8.89 3.02
N LEU A 436 7.21 -9.58 2.87
CA LEU A 436 5.93 -8.96 2.53
C LEU A 436 5.29 -8.33 3.79
N SER A 437 5.26 -7.00 3.87
CA SER A 437 4.65 -6.29 5.00
C SER A 437 3.13 -6.14 4.86
N PRO A 438 2.35 -5.98 5.94
CA PRO A 438 0.89 -5.76 5.85
C PRO A 438 0.51 -4.60 4.91
N ARG A 439 1.31 -3.54 4.86
CA ARG A 439 1.10 -2.42 3.94
C ARG A 439 1.25 -2.82 2.47
N LYS A 440 2.23 -3.68 2.15
CA LYS A 440 2.43 -4.22 0.80
C LYS A 440 1.32 -5.19 0.41
N MET A 441 0.88 -6.05 1.34
CA MET A 441 -0.27 -6.96 1.14
C MET A 441 -1.54 -6.17 0.80
N ARG A 442 -1.82 -5.12 1.59
CA ARG A 442 -2.96 -4.23 1.36
C ARG A 442 -2.87 -3.47 0.04
N LYS A 443 -1.70 -2.96 -0.33
CA LYS A 443 -1.48 -2.30 -1.62
C LYS A 443 -1.71 -3.25 -2.79
N TYR A 444 -1.18 -4.48 -2.71
CA TYR A 444 -1.40 -5.49 -3.72
C TYR A 444 -2.90 -5.80 -3.91
N LYS A 445 -3.67 -5.95 -2.82
CA LYS A 445 -5.12 -6.12 -2.89
C LYS A 445 -5.79 -4.92 -3.58
N SER A 446 -5.42 -3.70 -3.21
CA SER A 446 -5.95 -2.48 -3.84
C SER A 446 -5.69 -2.44 -5.34
N ASN A 447 -4.45 -2.69 -5.76
CA ASN A 447 -4.06 -2.75 -7.16
C ASN A 447 -4.86 -3.83 -7.90
N GLY A 448 -5.05 -5.01 -7.31
CA GLY A 448 -5.87 -6.07 -7.91
C GLY A 448 -7.33 -5.66 -8.13
N MET A 449 -7.92 -4.89 -7.19
CA MET A 449 -9.27 -4.37 -7.36
C MET A 449 -9.35 -3.30 -8.46
N HIS A 450 -8.34 -2.43 -8.56
CA HIS A 450 -8.25 -1.48 -9.67
C HIS A 450 -8.11 -2.17 -11.03
N THR A 451 -7.28 -3.21 -11.12
CA THR A 451 -7.13 -4.01 -12.34
C THR A 451 -8.43 -4.74 -12.72
N ALA A 452 -9.25 -5.10 -11.73
CA ALA A 452 -10.57 -5.66 -11.96
C ALA A 452 -11.63 -4.61 -12.38
N GLY A 453 -11.24 -3.34 -12.57
CA GLY A 453 -12.12 -2.27 -13.05
C GLY A 453 -12.96 -1.58 -11.97
N LEU A 454 -12.69 -1.82 -10.67
CA LEU A 454 -13.42 -1.14 -9.60
C LEU A 454 -13.01 0.33 -9.50
N SER A 455 -13.99 1.20 -9.24
CA SER A 455 -13.73 2.63 -9.07
C SER A 455 -12.87 2.91 -7.83
N PRO A 456 -12.09 4.00 -7.81
CA PRO A 456 -11.33 4.39 -6.61
C PRO A 456 -12.19 4.56 -5.35
N SER A 457 -13.45 4.94 -5.49
CA SER A 457 -14.42 5.03 -4.40
C SER A 457 -14.78 3.64 -3.85
N ASP A 458 -15.10 2.68 -4.71
CA ASP A 458 -15.45 1.31 -4.30
C ASP A 458 -14.30 0.61 -3.59
N VAL A 459 -13.08 0.78 -4.11
CA VAL A 459 -11.85 0.27 -3.48
C VAL A 459 -11.66 0.91 -2.11
N ALA A 460 -11.90 2.22 -1.98
CA ALA A 460 -11.77 2.93 -0.73
C ALA A 460 -12.78 2.47 0.33
N VAL A 461 -14.04 2.23 -0.07
CA VAL A 461 -15.07 1.64 0.78
C VAL A 461 -14.66 0.25 1.25
N SER A 462 -14.29 -0.64 0.33
CA SER A 462 -13.91 -2.03 0.64
C SER A 462 -12.71 -2.13 1.58
N LEU A 463 -11.72 -1.25 1.42
CA LEU A 463 -10.54 -1.23 2.28
C LEU A 463 -10.74 -0.36 3.55
N ASN A 464 -11.82 0.39 3.68
CA ASN A 464 -12.09 1.30 4.79
C ASN A 464 -11.09 2.49 4.89
N HIS A 465 -10.77 3.15 3.77
CA HIS A 465 -10.10 4.46 3.75
C HIS A 465 -10.85 5.47 2.88
N THR A 466 -10.37 6.72 2.81
CA THR A 466 -10.93 7.72 1.90
C THR A 466 -10.41 7.50 0.48
N GLU A 467 -11.14 8.01 -0.50
CA GLU A 467 -10.73 7.97 -1.91
C GLU A 467 -9.39 8.69 -2.14
N ALA A 468 -9.20 9.86 -1.51
CA ALA A 468 -7.93 10.59 -1.57
C ALA A 468 -6.73 9.76 -1.05
N VAL A 469 -6.93 8.92 -0.03
CA VAL A 469 -5.88 8.00 0.46
C VAL A 469 -5.65 6.86 -0.52
N ASN A 470 -6.70 6.38 -1.18
CA ASN A 470 -6.59 5.38 -2.22
C ASN A 470 -5.70 5.87 -3.36
N LEU A 471 -6.08 6.99 -3.97
CA LEU A 471 -5.39 7.61 -5.10
C LEU A 471 -3.93 7.92 -4.78
N SER A 472 -3.65 8.47 -3.59
CA SER A 472 -2.29 8.90 -3.22
C SER A 472 -1.35 7.80 -2.73
N THR A 473 -1.85 6.59 -2.41
CA THR A 473 -1.04 5.56 -1.73
C THR A 473 -1.17 4.16 -2.32
N TYR A 474 -2.34 3.82 -2.86
CA TYR A 474 -2.73 2.47 -3.23
C TYR A 474 -3.22 2.31 -4.68
N ALA A 475 -3.30 3.40 -5.46
CA ALA A 475 -3.67 3.38 -6.87
C ALA A 475 -2.46 3.34 -7.82
N ASP A 476 -1.23 3.35 -7.31
CA ASP A 476 -0.04 3.28 -8.18
C ASP A 476 0.01 1.94 -8.92
N ALA A 477 -0.06 1.98 -10.24
CA ALA A 477 0.14 0.83 -11.11
C ALA A 477 1.56 0.27 -10.97
N THR A 478 1.69 -1.05 -11.11
CA THR A 478 2.99 -1.71 -11.21
C THR A 478 3.64 -1.41 -12.58
N PRO A 479 4.99 -1.44 -12.70
CA PRO A 479 5.66 -1.27 -13.99
C PRO A 479 5.12 -2.23 -15.06
N GLU A 480 4.85 -3.48 -14.68
CA GLU A 480 4.31 -4.51 -15.57
C GLU A 480 2.89 -4.17 -16.04
N GLN A 481 2.06 -3.60 -15.17
CA GLN A 481 0.72 -3.11 -15.54
C GLN A 481 0.79 -1.92 -16.49
N LEU A 482 1.66 -0.94 -16.20
CA LEU A 482 1.87 0.21 -17.08
C LEU A 482 2.30 -0.25 -18.47
N GLU A 483 3.26 -1.18 -18.55
CA GLU A 483 3.71 -1.75 -19.82
C GLU A 483 2.56 -2.41 -20.60
N ALA A 484 1.74 -3.22 -19.92
CA ALA A 484 0.59 -3.88 -20.54
C ALA A 484 -0.47 -2.88 -21.04
N GLU A 485 -0.83 -1.89 -20.23
CA GLU A 485 -1.82 -0.87 -20.57
C GLU A 485 -1.35 0.03 -21.72
N PHE A 486 -0.11 0.52 -21.67
CA PHE A 486 0.47 1.28 -22.78
C PHE A 486 0.60 0.41 -24.03
N GLY A 487 0.95 -0.87 -23.88
CA GLY A 487 1.01 -1.83 -24.98
C GLY A 487 -0.33 -1.95 -25.72
N GLN A 488 -1.43 -2.14 -24.99
CA GLN A 488 -2.77 -2.20 -25.56
C GLN A 488 -3.19 -0.89 -26.22
N PHE A 489 -2.92 0.25 -25.57
CA PHE A 489 -3.20 1.57 -26.11
C PHE A 489 -2.49 1.80 -27.46
N TRP A 490 -1.19 1.50 -27.53
CA TRP A 490 -0.42 1.65 -28.76
C TRP A 490 -0.82 0.66 -29.85
N GLN A 491 -1.23 -0.56 -29.49
CA GLN A 491 -1.79 -1.51 -30.45
C GLN A 491 -3.10 -0.99 -31.04
N ALA A 492 -4.00 -0.45 -30.22
CA ALA A 492 -5.24 0.16 -30.69
C ALA A 492 -4.97 1.36 -31.62
N ILE A 493 -4.00 2.21 -31.29
CA ILE A 493 -3.57 3.31 -32.16
C ILE A 493 -3.02 2.80 -33.49
N ARG A 494 -2.16 1.78 -33.48
CA ARG A 494 -1.61 1.18 -34.72
C ARG A 494 -2.71 0.59 -35.58
N HIS A 495 -3.67 -0.10 -34.98
CA HIS A 495 -4.82 -0.65 -35.71
C HIS A 495 -5.66 0.46 -36.34
N ALA A 496 -5.98 1.52 -35.59
CA ALA A 496 -6.71 2.67 -36.12
C ALA A 496 -5.95 3.34 -37.29
N ALA A 497 -4.62 3.49 -37.17
CA ALA A 497 -3.79 4.03 -38.24
C ALA A 497 -3.76 3.12 -39.48
N HIS A 498 -3.76 1.80 -39.29
CA HIS A 498 -3.82 0.83 -40.40
C HIS A 498 -5.13 0.93 -41.17
N VAL A 499 -6.27 0.96 -40.47
CA VAL A 499 -7.60 1.09 -41.08
C VAL A 499 -7.70 2.38 -41.90
N VAL A 500 -7.14 3.49 -41.41
CA VAL A 500 -7.09 4.77 -42.15
C VAL A 500 -6.23 4.63 -43.42
N ARG A 501 -5.09 3.93 -43.34
CA ARG A 501 -4.19 3.71 -44.48
C ARG A 501 -4.83 2.82 -45.55
N GLU A 502 -5.47 1.72 -45.18
CA GLU A 502 -6.16 0.82 -46.10
C GLU A 502 -7.28 1.54 -46.85
N ARG A 503 -8.10 2.32 -46.13
CA ARG A 503 -9.14 3.15 -46.75
C ARG A 503 -8.56 4.16 -47.74
N SER A 504 -7.42 4.77 -47.42
CA SER A 504 -6.73 5.68 -48.33
C SER A 504 -6.19 4.99 -49.59
N GLN A 505 -5.82 3.71 -49.51
CA GLN A 505 -5.34 2.94 -50.67
C GLN A 505 -6.50 2.42 -51.54
N ALA A 506 -7.63 2.03 -50.92
CA ALA A 506 -8.82 1.56 -51.61
C ALA A 506 -9.56 2.67 -52.40
N ALA A 507 -9.33 3.95 -52.07
CA ALA A 507 -9.95 5.12 -52.70
C ALA A 507 -9.54 5.33 -54.17
N MET A 508 -8.46 4.68 -54.62
CA MET A 508 -7.94 4.83 -55.97
C MET A 508 -8.80 4.02 -56.97
N GLY A 509 -10.04 4.45 -57.21
CA GLY A 509 -10.89 3.96 -58.31
C GLY A 509 -12.31 3.47 -57.96
N ALA A 510 -12.71 3.48 -56.69
CA ALA A 510 -14.08 3.17 -56.25
C ALA A 510 -14.53 4.15 -55.14
N ASP A 511 -15.83 4.40 -55.04
CA ASP A 511 -16.43 5.19 -53.97
C ASP A 511 -16.35 4.45 -52.62
N ILE A 512 -15.92 5.17 -51.58
CA ILE A 512 -15.76 4.62 -50.23
C ILE A 512 -16.97 5.00 -49.39
N ALA A 513 -17.63 4.01 -48.79
CA ALA A 513 -18.67 4.24 -47.79
C ALA A 513 -18.15 5.03 -46.57
N THR A 514 -18.83 6.12 -46.24
CA THR A 514 -18.59 6.95 -45.07
C THR A 514 -19.75 6.83 -44.07
N ALA A 515 -19.63 7.48 -42.91
CA ALA A 515 -20.68 7.49 -41.90
C ALA A 515 -21.94 8.26 -42.34
N ALA A 516 -21.83 9.14 -43.34
CA ALA A 516 -22.89 10.04 -43.77
C ALA A 516 -23.22 9.94 -45.27
N GLY A 517 -22.63 9.00 -46.01
CA GLY A 517 -22.78 8.85 -47.47
C GLY A 517 -21.59 8.09 -48.06
N HIS A 518 -21.03 8.56 -49.16
CA HIS A 518 -19.85 8.00 -49.85
C HIS A 518 -18.79 9.08 -50.18
N CYS A 519 -17.60 8.66 -50.61
CA CYS A 519 -16.49 9.56 -50.95
C CYS A 519 -15.59 8.98 -52.05
N ASP A 520 -15.23 9.78 -53.06
CA ASP A 520 -14.31 9.37 -54.15
C ASP A 520 -12.87 9.91 -54.01
N GLY A 521 -12.62 10.80 -53.04
CA GLY A 521 -11.33 11.44 -52.79
C GLY A 521 -10.90 11.35 -51.32
N PHE A 522 -10.94 10.15 -50.73
CA PHE A 522 -10.61 9.97 -49.31
C PHE A 522 -9.20 10.47 -48.98
N ASN A 523 -9.08 11.23 -47.88
CA ASN A 523 -7.86 11.89 -47.41
C ASN A 523 -7.39 13.08 -48.29
N GLN A 524 -8.26 13.59 -49.16
CA GLN A 524 -8.09 14.83 -49.91
C GLN A 524 -9.27 15.77 -49.62
N PRO A 525 -9.42 16.31 -48.39
CA PRO A 525 -10.55 17.18 -48.08
C PRO A 525 -10.42 18.52 -48.83
N ILE A 526 -11.34 18.78 -49.74
CA ILE A 526 -11.44 20.05 -50.48
C ILE A 526 -12.75 20.72 -50.07
N PRO A 527 -12.72 21.90 -49.45
CA PRO A 527 -13.92 22.67 -49.16
C PRO A 527 -14.64 23.07 -50.44
N VAL A 528 -15.98 22.96 -50.44
CA VAL A 528 -16.79 23.48 -51.54
C VAL A 528 -16.80 25.02 -51.45
N ASP A 529 -16.36 25.69 -52.51
CA ASP A 529 -16.13 27.15 -52.56
C ASP A 529 -17.37 28.01 -52.27
N ASP A 530 -18.59 27.48 -52.49
CA ASP A 530 -19.86 28.22 -52.36
C ASP A 530 -20.32 28.50 -50.91
N PHE A 531 -19.64 27.97 -49.89
CA PHE A 531 -20.15 28.03 -48.49
C PHE A 531 -19.52 29.10 -47.58
N GLY A 532 -18.59 29.93 -48.05
CA GLY A 532 -17.94 30.95 -47.21
C GLY A 532 -17.22 30.35 -45.99
N THR A 533 -17.04 31.11 -44.91
CA THR A 533 -16.42 30.61 -43.67
C THR A 533 -17.41 29.72 -42.90
N VAL A 534 -17.34 28.40 -43.10
CA VAL A 534 -18.20 27.41 -42.42
C VAL A 534 -17.64 27.05 -41.04
N ALA A 535 -18.50 26.85 -40.04
CA ALA A 535 -18.09 26.44 -38.69
C ALA A 535 -17.49 25.01 -38.62
N ILE A 536 -17.75 24.17 -39.64
CA ILE A 536 -17.25 22.79 -39.75
C ILE A 536 -16.35 22.71 -40.99
N GLU A 537 -15.04 22.64 -40.77
CA GLU A 537 -14.08 22.42 -41.86
C GLU A 537 -14.10 20.95 -42.35
N PRO A 538 -14.00 20.72 -43.67
CA PRO A 538 -13.88 19.38 -44.23
C PRO A 538 -12.66 18.66 -43.68
N ASN A 539 -12.89 17.49 -43.09
CA ASN A 539 -11.81 16.68 -42.51
C ASN A 539 -12.21 15.21 -42.57
N CYS A 540 -11.46 14.40 -43.33
CA CYS A 540 -11.72 12.97 -43.49
C CYS A 540 -11.62 12.16 -42.18
N ARG A 541 -11.16 12.77 -41.08
CA ARG A 541 -11.14 12.18 -39.73
C ARG A 541 -12.42 12.46 -38.93
N THR A 542 -13.25 13.42 -39.35
CA THR A 542 -14.54 13.72 -38.73
C THR A 542 -15.66 12.95 -39.43
N GLN A 543 -16.73 12.63 -38.71
CA GLN A 543 -17.80 11.77 -39.24
C GLN A 543 -18.81 12.51 -40.13
N TYR A 544 -18.86 13.83 -40.02
CA TYR A 544 -19.85 14.69 -40.68
C TYR A 544 -19.21 15.85 -41.47
N GLY A 545 -17.89 16.06 -41.38
CA GLY A 545 -17.18 17.08 -42.16
C GLY A 545 -17.19 16.79 -43.66
N CYS A 546 -17.45 15.55 -44.07
CA CYS A 546 -17.61 15.21 -45.49
C CYS A 546 -18.76 15.99 -46.16
N LEU A 547 -19.82 16.39 -45.44
CA LEU A 547 -20.98 17.09 -46.03
C LEU A 547 -20.67 18.48 -46.63
N TYR A 548 -19.46 18.99 -46.35
CA TYR A 548 -18.92 20.26 -46.83
C TYR A 548 -17.72 20.08 -47.79
N CYS A 549 -17.45 18.84 -48.20
CA CYS A 549 -16.33 18.47 -49.07
C CYS A 549 -16.80 18.27 -50.52
N GLU A 550 -15.99 18.66 -51.50
CA GLU A 550 -16.28 18.43 -52.93
C GLU A 550 -16.36 16.94 -53.29
N HIS A 551 -15.56 16.11 -52.61
CA HIS A 551 -15.50 14.67 -52.79
C HIS A 551 -16.64 13.89 -52.14
N TYR A 552 -17.69 14.57 -51.67
CA TYR A 552 -18.82 13.91 -51.02
C TYR A 552 -19.85 13.44 -52.04
N ILE A 553 -20.16 12.15 -51.96
CA ILE A 553 -21.14 11.49 -52.82
C ILE A 553 -22.30 11.03 -51.95
N CYS A 554 -23.52 11.25 -52.41
CA CYS A 554 -24.72 10.74 -51.78
C CYS A 554 -25.62 10.11 -52.83
N HIS A 555 -25.88 8.82 -52.69
CA HIS A 555 -26.80 8.10 -53.55
C HIS A 555 -28.25 8.34 -53.11
N SER A 556 -29.19 8.22 -54.06
CA SER A 556 -30.64 8.33 -53.80
C SER A 556 -31.23 6.99 -53.37
N ASP A 557 -30.51 6.22 -52.57
CA ASP A 557 -30.89 4.89 -52.10
C ASP A 557 -31.25 4.88 -50.61
N GLU A 558 -31.80 3.76 -50.12
CA GLU A 558 -32.18 3.65 -48.71
C GLU A 558 -30.97 3.80 -47.78
N GLU A 559 -29.79 3.32 -48.19
CA GLU A 559 -28.61 3.30 -47.33
C GLU A 559 -28.11 4.71 -46.99
N ASP A 560 -27.91 5.57 -48.00
CA ASP A 560 -27.37 6.92 -47.76
C ASP A 560 -28.41 7.84 -47.12
N ILE A 561 -29.69 7.69 -47.48
CA ILE A 561 -30.78 8.40 -46.80
C ILE A 561 -30.86 7.98 -45.32
N HIS A 562 -30.68 6.69 -45.02
CA HIS A 562 -30.66 6.17 -43.64
C HIS A 562 -29.45 6.68 -42.85
N LYS A 563 -28.27 6.78 -43.46
CA LYS A 563 -27.07 7.39 -42.83
C LYS A 563 -27.30 8.86 -42.46
N LEU A 564 -27.84 9.66 -43.40
CA LEU A 564 -28.11 11.09 -43.18
C LEU A 564 -29.14 11.33 -42.08
N LEU A 565 -30.26 10.61 -42.11
CA LEU A 565 -31.30 10.73 -41.08
C LEU A 565 -30.83 10.21 -39.72
N SER A 566 -29.97 9.19 -39.69
CA SER A 566 -29.36 8.71 -38.43
C SER A 566 -28.42 9.74 -37.82
N LEU A 567 -27.60 10.40 -38.64
CA LEU A 567 -26.78 11.54 -38.22
C LEU A 567 -27.66 12.67 -37.68
N GLN A 568 -28.73 13.02 -38.40
CA GLN A 568 -29.69 14.06 -38.01
C GLN A 568 -30.33 13.77 -36.64
N TYR A 569 -30.70 12.51 -36.39
CA TYR A 569 -31.24 12.08 -35.10
C TYR A 569 -30.23 12.30 -33.96
N VAL A 570 -28.99 11.82 -34.13
CA VAL A 570 -27.93 11.93 -33.11
C VAL A 570 -27.58 13.39 -32.84
N ILE A 571 -27.46 14.23 -33.87
CA ILE A 571 -27.18 15.67 -33.69
C ILE A 571 -28.30 16.34 -32.88
N ASN A 572 -29.55 16.06 -33.21
CA ASN A 572 -30.69 16.66 -32.50
C ASN A 572 -30.78 16.18 -31.04
N ALA A 573 -30.37 14.95 -30.75
CA ALA A 573 -30.26 14.44 -29.38
C ALA A 573 -29.15 15.16 -28.58
N VAL A 574 -27.97 15.38 -29.19
CA VAL A 574 -26.87 16.17 -28.58
C VAL A 574 -27.31 17.62 -28.33
N ARG A 575 -27.93 18.27 -29.32
CA ARG A 575 -28.41 19.66 -29.21
C ARG A 575 -29.39 19.86 -28.05
N LYS A 576 -30.31 18.92 -27.85
CA LYS A 576 -31.30 18.97 -26.76
C LYS A 576 -30.70 18.78 -25.36
N SER A 577 -29.51 18.19 -25.27
CA SER A 577 -28.92 17.75 -23.99
C SER A 577 -27.70 18.57 -23.55
N ALA A 578 -27.20 19.48 -24.40
CA ALA A 578 -25.97 20.23 -24.13
C ALA A 578 -26.15 21.37 -23.11
N SER A 579 -25.16 21.54 -22.23
CA SER A 579 -25.11 22.60 -21.21
C SER A 579 -24.61 23.96 -21.73
N ASP A 580 -23.75 23.98 -22.76
CA ASP A 580 -23.36 25.18 -23.51
C ASP A 580 -24.25 25.30 -24.77
N ALA A 581 -25.45 25.84 -24.55
CA ALA A 581 -26.44 25.98 -25.61
C ALA A 581 -25.94 26.86 -26.77
N THR A 582 -25.08 27.85 -26.51
CA THR A 582 -24.63 28.82 -27.51
C THR A 582 -23.64 28.25 -28.53
N HIS A 583 -22.61 27.52 -28.08
CA HIS A 583 -21.60 26.95 -28.99
C HIS A 583 -22.13 25.74 -29.76
N VAL A 584 -22.91 24.87 -29.09
CA VAL A 584 -23.51 23.67 -29.68
C VAL A 584 -24.60 24.04 -30.69
N GLU A 585 -25.40 25.08 -30.40
CA GLU A 585 -26.41 25.57 -31.34
C GLU A 585 -25.78 26.23 -32.56
N ALA A 586 -24.68 26.97 -32.42
CA ALA A 586 -23.98 27.54 -33.57
C ALA A 586 -23.43 26.46 -34.52
N LEU A 587 -22.80 25.41 -33.99
CA LEU A 587 -22.15 24.36 -34.79
C LEU A 587 -23.14 23.38 -35.44
N TYR A 588 -24.12 22.90 -34.67
CA TYR A 588 -24.97 21.79 -35.12
C TYR A 588 -26.27 22.23 -35.79
N LYS A 589 -26.68 23.49 -35.64
CA LYS A 589 -27.80 24.05 -36.40
C LYS A 589 -27.48 24.11 -37.90
N GLU A 590 -26.31 24.59 -38.26
CA GLU A 590 -25.86 24.63 -39.67
C GLU A 590 -25.77 23.23 -40.27
N LEU A 591 -25.25 22.27 -39.50
CA LEU A 591 -25.18 20.87 -39.90
C LEU A 591 -26.56 20.26 -40.15
N SER A 592 -27.52 20.53 -39.25
CA SER A 592 -28.90 20.08 -39.40
C SER A 592 -29.56 20.67 -40.66
N ILE A 593 -29.34 21.96 -40.93
CA ILE A 593 -29.88 22.61 -42.14
C ILE A 593 -29.27 21.98 -43.40
N ARG A 594 -27.97 21.71 -43.38
CA ARG A 594 -27.27 21.07 -44.50
C ARG A 594 -27.81 19.68 -44.82
N ILE A 595 -28.11 18.88 -43.80
CA ILE A 595 -28.69 17.55 -43.99
C ILE A 595 -30.08 17.64 -44.62
N GLU A 596 -30.95 18.51 -44.12
CA GLU A 596 -32.29 18.70 -44.71
C GLU A 596 -32.20 19.20 -46.15
N PHE A 597 -31.28 20.14 -46.46
CA PHE A 597 -31.04 20.57 -47.84
C PHE A 597 -30.65 19.41 -48.76
N ILE A 598 -29.76 18.52 -48.32
CA ILE A 598 -29.37 17.35 -49.13
C ILE A 598 -30.57 16.41 -49.33
N LEU A 599 -31.37 16.16 -48.30
CA LEU A 599 -32.56 15.32 -48.38
C LEU A 599 -33.64 15.92 -49.30
N ASP A 600 -33.85 17.24 -49.27
CA ASP A 600 -34.78 17.95 -50.13
C ASP A 600 -34.35 17.85 -51.60
N VAL A 601 -33.07 18.12 -51.89
CA VAL A 601 -32.49 17.98 -53.24
C VAL A 601 -32.60 16.54 -53.76
N LEU A 602 -32.47 15.53 -52.89
CA LEU A 602 -32.69 14.13 -53.27
C LEU A 602 -34.17 13.85 -53.58
N GLY A 603 -35.08 14.39 -52.75
CA GLY A 603 -36.53 14.22 -52.91
C GLY A 603 -37.09 14.88 -54.18
N GLU A 604 -36.49 15.98 -54.65
CA GLU A 604 -36.88 16.66 -55.89
C GLU A 604 -36.57 15.85 -57.16
N ARG A 605 -35.69 14.83 -57.08
CA ARG A 605 -35.29 14.04 -58.26
C ARG A 605 -36.40 13.12 -58.77
N SER A 606 -37.27 12.62 -57.89
CA SER A 606 -38.35 11.69 -58.24
C SER A 606 -39.33 11.51 -57.08
N ASP A 607 -40.62 11.36 -57.40
CA ASP A 607 -41.65 11.03 -56.41
C ASP A 607 -41.33 9.74 -55.64
N VAL A 608 -40.65 8.77 -56.26
CA VAL A 608 -40.26 7.51 -55.60
C VAL A 608 -39.24 7.78 -54.50
N VAL A 609 -38.24 8.62 -54.76
CA VAL A 609 -37.21 8.99 -53.77
C VAL A 609 -37.83 9.83 -52.65
N LYS A 610 -38.76 10.72 -52.98
CA LYS A 610 -39.50 11.52 -51.99
C LYS A 610 -40.27 10.64 -51.01
N HIS A 611 -40.99 9.62 -51.49
CA HIS A 611 -41.68 8.66 -50.62
C HIS A 611 -40.69 7.83 -49.78
N LEU A 612 -39.53 7.48 -50.34
CA LEU A 612 -38.47 6.76 -49.63
C LEU A 612 -37.88 7.59 -48.49
N VAL A 613 -37.58 8.87 -48.72
CA VAL A 613 -37.12 9.81 -47.68
C VAL A 613 -38.12 9.89 -46.53
N GLU A 614 -39.41 10.04 -46.82
CA GLU A 614 -40.45 10.11 -45.78
C GLU A 614 -40.59 8.79 -45.00
N ALA A 615 -40.52 7.64 -45.69
CA ALA A 615 -40.56 6.33 -45.04
C ALA A 615 -39.38 6.14 -44.06
N ILE A 616 -38.16 6.47 -44.49
CA ILE A 616 -36.96 6.36 -43.65
C ILE A 616 -36.96 7.41 -42.55
N ARG A 617 -37.50 8.61 -42.80
CA ARG A 617 -37.66 9.67 -41.78
C ARG A 617 -38.52 9.19 -40.63
N VAL A 618 -39.64 8.50 -40.91
CA VAL A 618 -40.45 7.85 -39.89
C VAL A 618 -39.66 6.74 -39.18
N LYS A 619 -38.97 5.87 -39.93
CA LYS A 619 -38.14 4.77 -39.39
C LYS A 619 -37.11 5.26 -38.37
N VAL A 620 -36.38 6.31 -38.71
CA VAL A 620 -35.30 6.85 -37.87
C VAL A 620 -35.83 7.75 -36.75
N LEU A 621 -36.64 8.76 -37.08
CA LEU A 621 -37.01 9.79 -36.11
C LEU A 621 -38.12 9.36 -35.16
N LYS A 622 -39.00 8.42 -35.58
CA LYS A 622 -40.12 7.93 -34.76
C LYS A 622 -39.83 6.59 -34.10
N TYR A 623 -39.22 5.65 -34.82
CA TYR A 623 -38.92 4.31 -34.29
C TYR A 623 -37.49 4.16 -33.76
N GLY A 624 -36.62 5.15 -33.95
CA GLY A 624 -35.26 5.15 -33.39
C GLY A 624 -34.32 4.15 -34.06
N GLU A 625 -34.66 3.65 -35.25
CA GLU A 625 -33.84 2.67 -35.95
C GLU A 625 -32.68 3.36 -36.67
N LEU A 626 -31.51 3.46 -36.02
CA LEU A 626 -30.30 4.07 -36.59
C LEU A 626 -29.45 3.05 -37.36
N THR A 627 -28.55 3.55 -38.22
CA THR A 627 -27.49 2.69 -38.75
C THR A 627 -26.57 2.23 -37.60
N ALA A 628 -25.99 1.03 -37.72
CA ALA A 628 -25.14 0.44 -36.68
C ALA A 628 -24.00 1.38 -36.22
N PHE A 629 -23.48 2.21 -37.13
CA PHE A 629 -22.48 3.22 -36.81
C PHE A 629 -23.02 4.31 -35.86
N TRP A 630 -24.17 4.92 -36.20
CA TRP A 630 -24.75 6.01 -35.42
C TRP A 630 -25.39 5.53 -34.12
N GLU A 631 -25.93 4.31 -34.10
CA GLU A 631 -26.36 3.62 -32.87
C GLU A 631 -25.20 3.48 -31.87
N ALA A 632 -24.06 2.94 -32.34
CA ALA A 632 -22.86 2.80 -31.52
C ALA A 632 -22.30 4.15 -31.06
N ARG A 633 -22.48 5.22 -31.85
CA ARG A 633 -22.07 6.58 -31.49
C ARG A 633 -22.99 7.19 -30.44
N LEU A 634 -24.30 7.02 -30.58
CA LEU A 634 -25.30 7.49 -29.63
C LEU A 634 -25.09 6.83 -28.25
N SER A 635 -24.93 5.50 -28.22
CA SER A 635 -24.65 4.76 -26.99
C SER A 635 -23.36 5.21 -26.27
N ARG A 636 -22.35 5.70 -27.01
CA ARG A 636 -21.16 6.30 -26.39
C ARG A 636 -21.47 7.64 -25.74
N TYR A 637 -22.28 8.48 -26.38
CA TYR A 637 -22.70 9.75 -25.79
C TYR A 637 -23.54 9.55 -24.53
N GLU A 638 -24.40 8.54 -24.49
CA GLU A 638 -25.15 8.13 -23.29
C GLU A 638 -24.21 7.69 -22.16
N LYS A 639 -23.25 6.79 -22.45
CA LYS A 639 -22.25 6.35 -21.46
C LYS A 639 -21.37 7.47 -20.92
N MET A 640 -21.14 8.50 -21.73
CA MET A 640 -20.39 9.71 -21.33
C MET A 640 -21.26 10.75 -20.61
N GLY A 641 -22.58 10.52 -20.50
CA GLY A 641 -23.52 11.46 -19.88
C GLY A 641 -23.74 12.75 -20.69
N VAL A 642 -23.47 12.72 -22.01
CA VAL A 642 -23.69 13.84 -22.94
C VAL A 642 -25.16 13.93 -23.34
N ILE A 643 -25.85 12.79 -23.37
CA ILE A 643 -27.28 12.62 -23.65
C ILE A 643 -27.81 11.65 -22.59
N PHE A 644 -29.06 11.84 -22.16
CA PHE A 644 -29.70 11.06 -21.09
C PHE A 644 -30.70 10.04 -21.61
#